data_AF-A0A1H7UK48-F1
#
_entry.id   AF-A0A1H7UK48-F1
#
_cell.length_a   1.000
_cell.length_b   1.000
_cell.length_c   1.000
_cell.angle_alpha   90.00
_cell.angle_beta   90.00
_cell.angle_gamma   90.00
#
_symmetry.space_group_name_H-M   'P 1'
#
loop_
_entity.id
_entity.type
_entity.pdbx_description
1 polymer ?
#
loop_
_entity_poly.entity_id
_entity_poly.type
_entity_poly.pdbx_seq_one_letter_code
_entity_poly.pdbx_strand_id
1 'polypeptide(L)'
;MRKKKCLRKVGQLFVFLMLVSQFGCDALTNKPQISIVTDTGPGEPVNHGLAEITNELRAKRISFETVGSIEEAQGKHIVVVGLSEGNGAAAQLLVAENRAVPAEPESLAIWSTRFDGRPGWVIAGSDNRGLMYGLLDVAERISWATDSQEPLTAIVEVTEKPDAAERAISIYTMNRAYWESRFYDEAYWDRYLNTLAKNRFNSLVLIFGYENGGFLAPVYPYFFDVDGFPDVHMVGIDSGQQKRNLAMLNRLVEMAHERGIRFSVGIWDHIYRGGVQGGGVPEYKEAPNQPQEHLVWGVTADNLTAYTKAGMEKFIKVVPGLDGIQLRVHWESGLTAAEQLVFFPEIFRMVKKTAPNLRLDIRAKELPDQIIDDALEIGVNFRLTTKFWMEQMGMPYHPTKTNPEESPIRHSYAYLLRYPQKYKMHWRLWNGGTSRMLLWGSPAYVKRFVEATHLYDGEGFEVNEPLATKMEAQPHDAQPFELIKPDYQYYDYEFERYWHFFQTFGRMGYNPDTSPEVWEKAFQKRFGNEVGPIIEQALHKASWVLPRIVTSVFPYREFPMTRGWPEKERLGDLPAYSTAEFSDMQQFANFTDEANLLVDGGEEPRILPSENSRWFEQVSQDINRLVSEAEKYMPNERNRELEVTIADLKILSNLALFHSRRIPAAVSYCLFEKTKDVTALDDAIAFEREAITAWSQIVAASKDVFNDDLLFGVCNAGLCGHWKDELEALERGLRELEQKRDEMPTTGAAIRTAPRYQTASDKGQLFNVVHDPVVTNPVGEPLKITVTIKAPAGVKWVRLRHRSVNQEKPYKTLPMLRSGSADTYSAVVAAGEIDPTWDYMYFIEMMDDAGNGRIYPDLNEETPYIIVKLIR
;
A
#
# COMPACT_ATOMS: atom_id res chain seq x y z
N MET A 1 21.24 -87.53 -15.82
CA MET A 1 20.94 -86.07 -15.79
C MET A 1 21.70 -85.33 -16.90
N ARG A 2 21.22 -84.18 -17.39
CA ARG A 2 21.77 -83.41 -18.55
C ARG A 2 22.50 -82.15 -18.01
N LYS A 3 23.79 -81.88 -18.30
CA LYS A 3 24.46 -81.47 -19.57
C LYS A 3 24.08 -80.05 -20.04
N LYS A 4 24.98 -79.17 -20.52
CA LYS A 4 26.47 -79.00 -20.39
C LYS A 4 26.92 -77.71 -21.15
N LYS A 5 28.06 -77.10 -20.77
CA LYS A 5 28.96 -76.20 -21.56
C LYS A 5 28.46 -74.83 -22.12
N CYS A 6 29.18 -73.77 -21.73
CA CYS A 6 30.10 -72.92 -22.54
C CYS A 6 29.84 -72.50 -24.02
N LEU A 7 30.29 -71.26 -24.29
CA LEU A 7 30.97 -70.67 -25.49
C LEU A 7 30.20 -69.81 -26.55
N ARG A 8 30.76 -68.60 -26.77
CA ARG A 8 30.93 -67.80 -28.02
C ARG A 8 29.77 -67.46 -29.00
N LYS A 9 29.50 -66.14 -29.10
CA LYS A 9 29.79 -65.21 -30.26
C LYS A 9 29.14 -65.44 -31.66
N VAL A 10 28.68 -64.34 -32.28
CA VAL A 10 28.18 -64.18 -33.69
C VAL A 10 26.77 -64.80 -33.91
N GLY A 11 25.84 -64.28 -34.74
CA GLY A 11 25.77 -63.06 -35.58
C GLY A 11 25.21 -63.35 -37.00
N GLN A 12 24.50 -62.38 -37.63
CA GLN A 12 23.82 -62.49 -38.96
C GLN A 12 22.56 -63.42 -38.99
N LEU A 13 21.57 -63.34 -39.92
CA LEU A 13 21.27 -62.40 -41.04
C LEU A 13 19.73 -62.31 -41.34
N PHE A 14 19.39 -61.39 -42.27
CA PHE A 14 18.13 -61.08 -42.98
C PHE A 14 17.17 -62.21 -43.43
N VAL A 15 15.88 -61.84 -43.53
CA VAL A 15 14.81 -62.20 -44.53
C VAL A 15 13.52 -61.46 -44.07
N PHE A 16 12.64 -60.79 -44.85
CA PHE A 16 12.50 -60.34 -46.27
C PHE A 16 11.70 -58.98 -46.22
N LEU A 17 11.69 -58.00 -47.15
CA LEU A 17 11.13 -57.90 -48.52
C LEU A 17 9.65 -58.37 -48.65
N MET A 18 8.69 -57.65 -49.27
CA MET A 18 8.68 -56.47 -50.17
C MET A 18 7.46 -55.53 -49.93
N LEU A 19 7.50 -54.33 -50.55
CA LEU A 19 6.46 -53.44 -51.14
C LEU A 19 4.95 -53.73 -50.86
N VAL A 20 4.02 -52.74 -50.79
CA VAL A 20 3.84 -51.54 -51.64
C VAL A 20 3.38 -50.31 -50.84
N SER A 21 3.67 -49.12 -51.36
CA SER A 21 3.29 -47.79 -50.86
C SER A 21 1.78 -47.51 -50.79
N GLN A 22 1.26 -47.09 -49.63
CA GLN A 22 0.11 -46.18 -49.57
C GLN A 22 -0.03 -45.39 -48.24
N PHE A 23 1.05 -44.73 -47.81
CA PHE A 23 0.89 -43.52 -46.99
C PHE A 23 1.08 -42.31 -47.90
N GLY A 24 -0.03 -41.60 -48.15
CA GLY A 24 -0.04 -40.38 -48.95
C GLY A 24 0.75 -39.27 -48.28
N CYS A 25 1.17 -38.28 -49.05
CA CYS A 25 1.85 -37.10 -48.53
C CYS A 25 0.84 -36.12 -47.94
N ASP A 26 0.06 -36.58 -46.95
CA ASP A 26 -0.76 -35.71 -46.09
C ASP A 26 0.15 -35.03 -45.05
N ALA A 27 1.10 -34.26 -45.57
CA ALA A 27 1.63 -33.10 -44.88
C ALA A 27 0.50 -32.06 -44.80
N LEU A 28 -0.50 -32.35 -43.95
CA LEU A 28 -1.55 -31.42 -43.60
C LEU A 28 -0.89 -30.14 -43.13
N THR A 29 -0.98 -29.11 -43.97
CA THR A 29 -0.55 -27.75 -43.66
C THR A 29 -1.53 -27.16 -42.66
N ASN A 30 -1.43 -27.65 -41.41
CA ASN A 30 -2.07 -27.09 -40.23
C ASN A 30 -1.51 -25.68 -40.03
N LYS A 31 -2.13 -24.73 -40.74
CA LYS A 31 -1.94 -23.31 -40.53
C LYS A 31 -2.10 -23.00 -39.04
N PRO A 32 -1.30 -22.09 -38.48
CA PRO A 32 -1.48 -21.68 -37.10
C PRO A 32 -2.89 -21.13 -36.90
N GLN A 33 -3.40 -21.25 -35.69
CA GLN A 33 -4.68 -20.66 -35.34
C GLN A 33 -4.57 -19.14 -35.19
N ILE A 34 -3.42 -18.64 -34.74
CA ILE A 34 -3.10 -17.23 -34.57
C ILE A 34 -1.76 -16.90 -35.24
N SER A 35 -1.69 -15.84 -36.03
CA SER A 35 -0.41 -15.20 -36.38
C SER A 35 -0.22 -13.95 -35.53
N ILE A 36 0.92 -13.84 -34.84
CA ILE A 36 1.33 -12.62 -34.15
C ILE A 36 2.23 -11.83 -35.10
N VAL A 37 1.76 -10.68 -35.56
CA VAL A 37 2.54 -9.73 -36.36
C VAL A 37 3.19 -8.75 -35.40
N THR A 38 4.52 -8.63 -35.43
CA THR A 38 5.26 -7.71 -34.56
C THR A 38 6.37 -6.99 -35.32
N ASP A 39 6.61 -5.73 -34.96
CA ASP A 39 7.69 -4.93 -35.55
C ASP A 39 9.08 -5.54 -35.23
N THR A 40 10.07 -5.29 -36.09
CA THR A 40 11.40 -5.93 -35.99
C THR A 40 12.24 -5.35 -34.86
N GLY A 41 12.55 -6.17 -33.84
CA GLY A 41 13.42 -5.80 -32.72
C GLY A 41 12.73 -4.91 -31.67
N PRO A 42 11.61 -5.35 -31.07
CA PRO A 42 10.91 -4.59 -30.04
C PRO A 42 11.70 -4.60 -28.72
N GLY A 43 11.47 -3.60 -27.86
CA GLY A 43 12.21 -3.46 -26.60
C GLY A 43 11.82 -4.48 -25.53
N GLU A 44 12.68 -4.70 -24.53
CA GLU A 44 12.52 -5.82 -23.57
C GLU A 44 11.15 -5.91 -22.85
N PRO A 45 10.49 -4.80 -22.43
CA PRO A 45 9.13 -4.87 -21.89
C PRO A 45 8.13 -5.51 -22.87
N VAL A 46 8.29 -5.24 -24.17
CA VAL A 46 7.47 -5.81 -25.24
C VAL A 46 7.82 -7.28 -25.46
N ASN A 47 9.10 -7.66 -25.37
CA ASN A 47 9.53 -9.07 -25.38
C ASN A 47 8.91 -9.85 -24.22
N HIS A 48 8.85 -9.27 -23.01
CA HIS A 48 8.18 -9.86 -21.85
C HIS A 48 6.67 -10.03 -22.09
N GLY A 49 5.97 -8.99 -22.57
CA GLY A 49 4.54 -9.08 -22.91
C GLY A 49 4.23 -10.13 -24.01
N LEU A 50 5.08 -10.22 -25.04
CA LEU A 50 4.99 -11.25 -26.09
C LEU A 50 5.28 -12.66 -25.55
N ALA A 51 6.22 -12.80 -24.62
CA ALA A 51 6.49 -14.07 -23.95
C ALA A 51 5.24 -14.57 -23.23
N GLU A 52 4.55 -13.73 -22.46
CA GLU A 52 3.34 -14.10 -21.72
C GLU A 52 2.16 -14.47 -22.61
N ILE A 53 1.91 -13.76 -23.70
CA ILE A 53 0.91 -14.20 -24.71
C ILE A 53 1.28 -15.59 -25.23
N THR A 54 2.53 -15.79 -25.65
CA THR A 54 2.93 -17.10 -26.20
C THR A 54 2.94 -18.22 -25.14
N ASN A 55 3.12 -17.90 -23.86
CA ASN A 55 3.03 -18.85 -22.75
C ASN A 55 1.58 -19.32 -22.53
N GLU A 56 0.61 -18.41 -22.46
CA GLU A 56 -0.82 -18.78 -22.35
C GLU A 56 -1.32 -19.54 -23.58
N LEU A 57 -0.88 -19.18 -24.78
CA LEU A 57 -1.17 -19.93 -26.01
C LEU A 57 -0.59 -21.37 -25.97
N ARG A 58 0.66 -21.54 -25.52
CA ARG A 58 1.27 -22.87 -25.28
C ARG A 58 0.48 -23.67 -24.24
N ALA A 59 0.11 -23.06 -23.12
CA ALA A 59 -0.62 -23.70 -22.02
C ALA A 59 -1.98 -24.24 -22.49
N LYS A 60 -2.71 -23.47 -23.31
CA LYS A 60 -3.98 -23.87 -23.93
C LYS A 60 -3.84 -24.72 -25.20
N ARG A 61 -2.60 -25.03 -25.61
CA ARG A 61 -2.25 -25.86 -26.80
C ARG A 61 -2.75 -25.26 -28.12
N ILE A 62 -2.83 -23.93 -28.20
CA ILE A 62 -3.20 -23.19 -29.40
C ILE A 62 -1.97 -23.09 -30.31
N SER A 63 -2.13 -23.37 -31.61
CA SER A 63 -1.04 -23.21 -32.57
C SER A 63 -0.89 -21.75 -32.98
N PHE A 64 0.35 -21.24 -32.97
CA PHE A 64 0.65 -19.88 -33.40
C PHE A 64 1.98 -19.80 -34.16
N GLU A 65 2.16 -18.69 -34.88
CA GLU A 65 3.42 -18.25 -35.47
C GLU A 65 3.67 -16.78 -35.10
N THR A 66 4.92 -16.32 -35.25
CA THR A 66 5.29 -14.91 -35.17
C THR A 66 5.93 -14.49 -36.49
N VAL A 67 5.47 -13.38 -37.08
CA VAL A 67 5.85 -12.89 -38.41
C VAL A 67 6.11 -11.38 -38.39
N GLY A 68 6.84 -10.86 -39.38
CA GLY A 68 7.21 -9.43 -39.46
C GLY A 68 6.21 -8.56 -40.21
N SER A 69 5.19 -9.15 -40.83
CA SER A 69 4.21 -8.46 -41.67
C SER A 69 2.84 -9.15 -41.68
N ILE A 70 1.80 -8.43 -42.10
CA ILE A 70 0.42 -8.95 -42.16
C ILE A 70 0.27 -9.90 -43.37
N GLU A 71 1.06 -9.67 -44.41
CA GLU A 71 1.14 -10.43 -45.65
C GLU A 71 1.74 -11.84 -45.45
N GLU A 72 2.67 -11.99 -44.48
CA GLU A 72 3.25 -13.28 -44.08
C GLU A 72 2.30 -14.11 -43.20
N ALA A 73 1.35 -13.48 -42.51
CA ALA A 73 0.47 -14.12 -41.54
C ALA A 73 -0.47 -15.15 -42.21
N GLN A 74 -0.32 -16.43 -41.86
CA GLN A 74 -1.11 -17.54 -42.41
C GLN A 74 -2.34 -17.91 -41.57
N GLY A 75 -2.46 -17.36 -40.37
CA GLY A 75 -3.38 -17.82 -39.34
C GLY A 75 -4.86 -17.53 -39.57
N LYS A 76 -5.72 -18.24 -38.84
CA LYS A 76 -7.18 -18.01 -38.79
C LYS A 76 -7.50 -16.64 -38.20
N HIS A 77 -6.83 -16.30 -37.10
CA HIS A 77 -6.86 -14.98 -36.45
C HIS A 77 -5.49 -14.29 -36.59
N ILE A 78 -5.47 -12.96 -36.57
CA ILE A 78 -4.23 -12.17 -36.53
C ILE A 78 -4.23 -11.27 -35.30
N VAL A 79 -3.09 -11.18 -34.61
CA VAL A 79 -2.84 -10.17 -33.56
C VAL A 79 -1.68 -9.31 -34.03
N VAL A 80 -1.92 -8.01 -34.25
CA VAL A 80 -0.89 -7.05 -34.64
C VAL A 80 -0.39 -6.29 -33.42
N VAL A 81 0.93 -6.21 -33.24
CA VAL A 81 1.61 -5.66 -32.07
C VAL A 81 2.63 -4.62 -32.53
N GLY A 82 2.57 -3.40 -32.01
CA GLY A 82 3.53 -2.35 -32.35
C GLY A 82 3.32 -1.06 -31.56
N LEU A 83 4.22 -0.10 -31.71
CA LEU A 83 4.06 1.22 -31.09
C LEU A 83 3.03 2.07 -31.87
N SER A 84 2.49 3.10 -31.22
CA SER A 84 1.52 4.02 -31.84
C SER A 84 2.15 4.96 -32.87
N GLU A 85 3.46 5.18 -32.78
CA GLU A 85 4.24 6.01 -33.71
C GLU A 85 5.27 5.18 -34.49
N GLY A 86 5.67 5.70 -35.66
CA GLY A 86 6.65 5.07 -36.55
C GLY A 86 6.00 4.43 -37.78
N ASN A 87 6.74 3.52 -38.42
CA ASN A 87 6.31 2.85 -39.66
C ASN A 87 5.77 1.42 -39.42
N GLY A 88 5.60 1.02 -38.16
CA GLY A 88 5.16 -0.32 -37.77
C GLY A 88 3.72 -0.64 -38.17
N ALA A 89 3.37 -1.93 -38.15
CA ALA A 89 2.06 -2.38 -38.63
C ALA A 89 0.91 -1.78 -37.80
N ALA A 90 1.07 -1.67 -36.48
CA ALA A 90 0.08 -1.04 -35.60
C ALA A 90 -0.09 0.46 -35.88
N ALA A 91 1.00 1.21 -36.05
CA ALA A 91 0.98 2.64 -36.36
C ALA A 91 0.28 2.94 -37.70
N GLN A 92 0.51 2.11 -38.73
CA GLN A 92 -0.20 2.24 -40.01
C GLN A 92 -1.70 2.00 -39.87
N LEU A 93 -2.12 1.03 -39.04
CA LEU A 93 -3.53 0.72 -38.80
C LEU A 93 -4.25 1.81 -37.99
N LEU A 94 -3.58 2.45 -37.02
CA LEU A 94 -4.13 3.62 -36.31
C LEU A 94 -4.55 4.72 -37.29
N VAL A 95 -3.66 5.06 -38.24
CA VAL A 95 -3.92 6.06 -39.29
C VAL A 95 -5.02 5.60 -40.25
N ALA A 96 -4.97 4.34 -40.71
CA ALA A 96 -5.93 3.80 -41.67
C ALA A 96 -7.36 3.68 -41.13
N GLU A 97 -7.52 3.37 -39.84
CA GLU A 97 -8.82 3.18 -39.18
C GLU A 97 -9.30 4.41 -38.39
N ASN A 98 -8.52 5.52 -38.39
CA ASN A 98 -8.78 6.72 -37.58
C ASN A 98 -8.96 6.38 -36.08
N ARG A 99 -8.05 5.54 -35.56
CA ARG A 99 -7.89 5.20 -34.14
C ARG A 99 -6.70 5.99 -33.57
N ALA A 100 -6.61 6.13 -32.25
CA ALA A 100 -5.50 6.80 -31.58
C ALA A 100 -5.17 6.13 -30.25
N VAL A 101 -3.89 6.19 -29.86
CA VAL A 101 -3.44 5.94 -28.49
C VAL A 101 -3.21 7.30 -27.82
N PRO A 102 -3.52 7.49 -26.52
CA PRO A 102 -3.17 8.72 -25.81
C PRO A 102 -1.65 8.97 -25.82
N ALA A 103 -1.24 10.23 -25.87
CA ALA A 103 0.17 10.62 -26.03
C ALA A 103 0.95 10.58 -24.70
N GLU A 104 0.25 10.44 -23.58
CA GLU A 104 0.85 10.21 -22.27
C GLU A 104 1.67 8.90 -22.27
N PRO A 105 2.82 8.84 -21.57
CA PRO A 105 3.58 7.60 -21.40
C PRO A 105 2.72 6.46 -20.82
N GLU A 106 3.13 5.22 -21.05
CA GLU A 106 2.45 4.00 -20.60
C GLU A 106 1.02 3.78 -21.13
N SER A 107 0.55 4.62 -22.07
CA SER A 107 -0.80 4.53 -22.64
C SER A 107 -0.91 3.40 -23.66
N LEU A 108 -2.11 2.86 -23.82
CA LEU A 108 -2.39 1.70 -24.66
C LEU A 108 -3.75 1.81 -25.38
N ALA A 109 -3.86 1.12 -26.51
CA ALA A 109 -5.14 0.80 -27.13
C ALA A 109 -5.15 -0.67 -27.60
N ILE A 110 -6.27 -1.34 -27.38
CA ILE A 110 -6.56 -2.67 -27.92
C ILE A 110 -7.88 -2.55 -28.68
N TRP A 111 -7.94 -2.98 -29.94
CA TRP A 111 -9.18 -2.96 -30.71
C TRP A 111 -9.28 -4.08 -31.74
N SER A 112 -10.50 -4.35 -32.18
CA SER A 112 -10.84 -5.40 -33.14
C SER A 112 -10.89 -4.84 -34.57
N THR A 113 -10.40 -5.64 -35.53
CA THR A 113 -10.39 -5.30 -36.96
C THR A 113 -10.44 -6.57 -37.83
N ARG A 114 -10.30 -6.44 -39.16
CA ARG A 114 -10.33 -7.57 -40.10
C ARG A 114 -9.30 -7.45 -41.21
N PHE A 115 -8.52 -8.53 -41.41
CA PHE A 115 -7.45 -8.61 -42.41
C PHE A 115 -7.82 -9.64 -43.48
N ASP A 116 -8.08 -9.19 -44.71
CA ASP A 116 -8.65 -10.02 -45.80
C ASP A 116 -9.89 -10.83 -45.36
N GLY A 117 -10.74 -10.18 -44.55
CA GLY A 117 -11.95 -10.77 -43.98
C GLY A 117 -11.71 -11.67 -42.75
N ARG A 118 -10.47 -12.09 -42.46
CA ARG A 118 -10.11 -12.80 -41.22
C ARG A 118 -10.32 -11.89 -40.00
N PRO A 119 -10.82 -12.41 -38.86
CA PRO A 119 -10.86 -11.65 -37.63
C PRO A 119 -9.43 -11.32 -37.12
N GLY A 120 -9.26 -10.16 -36.51
CA GLY A 120 -8.01 -9.83 -35.85
C GLY A 120 -8.15 -8.76 -34.78
N TRP A 121 -7.05 -8.58 -34.05
CA TRP A 121 -6.89 -7.58 -33.01
C TRP A 121 -5.62 -6.78 -33.26
N VAL A 122 -5.60 -5.51 -32.85
CA VAL A 122 -4.40 -4.69 -32.78
C VAL A 122 -4.16 -4.31 -31.32
N ILE A 123 -2.90 -4.36 -30.90
CA ILE A 123 -2.41 -3.96 -29.58
C ILE A 123 -1.35 -2.89 -29.85
N ALA A 124 -1.63 -1.65 -29.44
CA ALA A 124 -0.75 -0.51 -29.60
C ALA A 124 -0.44 0.16 -28.25
N GLY A 125 0.75 0.75 -28.13
CA GLY A 125 1.14 1.53 -26.96
C GLY A 125 1.94 2.78 -27.34
N SER A 126 1.87 3.82 -26.52
CA SER A 126 2.64 5.06 -26.73
C SER A 126 4.14 4.88 -26.47
N ASP A 127 4.49 3.91 -25.63
CA ASP A 127 5.85 3.43 -25.40
C ASP A 127 5.88 1.90 -25.17
N ASN A 128 7.09 1.34 -25.00
CA ASN A 128 7.31 -0.08 -24.75
C ASN A 128 6.57 -0.61 -23.50
N ARG A 129 6.36 0.21 -22.47
CA ARG A 129 5.68 -0.18 -21.21
C ARG A 129 4.16 -0.18 -21.41
N GLY A 130 3.61 0.82 -22.11
CA GLY A 130 2.20 0.82 -22.51
C GLY A 130 1.84 -0.35 -23.41
N LEU A 131 2.71 -0.65 -24.38
CA LEU A 131 2.57 -1.83 -25.25
C LEU A 131 2.66 -3.14 -24.46
N MET A 132 3.60 -3.25 -23.51
CA MET A 132 3.66 -4.38 -22.56
C MET A 132 2.37 -4.50 -21.75
N TYR A 133 1.83 -3.41 -21.21
CA TYR A 133 0.58 -3.44 -20.43
C TYR A 133 -0.62 -3.94 -21.26
N GLY A 134 -0.69 -3.56 -22.55
CA GLY A 134 -1.69 -4.10 -23.46
C GLY A 134 -1.49 -5.59 -23.75
N LEU A 135 -0.25 -6.03 -23.96
CA LEU A 135 0.10 -7.44 -24.17
C LEU A 135 -0.21 -8.32 -22.95
N LEU A 136 0.07 -7.83 -21.73
CA LEU A 136 -0.22 -8.53 -20.48
C LEU A 136 -1.73 -8.62 -20.20
N ASP A 137 -2.52 -7.61 -20.56
CA ASP A 137 -3.99 -7.68 -20.48
C ASP A 137 -4.55 -8.71 -21.47
N VAL A 138 -4.01 -8.76 -22.70
CA VAL A 138 -4.39 -9.78 -23.69
C VAL A 138 -3.97 -11.18 -23.27
N ALA A 139 -2.78 -11.38 -22.68
CA ALA A 139 -2.37 -12.67 -22.14
C ALA A 139 -3.32 -13.14 -21.02
N GLU A 140 -3.67 -12.24 -20.09
CA GLU A 140 -4.63 -12.50 -19.03
C GLU A 140 -6.03 -12.85 -19.58
N ARG A 141 -6.52 -12.13 -20.59
CA ARG A 141 -7.80 -12.39 -21.25
C ARG A 141 -7.79 -13.70 -22.03
N ILE A 142 -6.71 -14.03 -22.74
CA ILE A 142 -6.52 -15.37 -23.35
C ILE A 142 -6.62 -16.45 -22.25
N SER A 143 -6.02 -16.23 -21.07
CA SER A 143 -6.11 -17.15 -19.92
C SER A 143 -7.56 -17.47 -19.51
N TRP A 144 -8.49 -16.53 -19.70
CA TRP A 144 -9.91 -16.70 -19.38
C TRP A 144 -10.73 -17.42 -20.46
N ALA A 145 -10.26 -17.49 -21.70
CA ALA A 145 -11.00 -18.12 -22.80
C ALA A 145 -11.21 -19.62 -22.55
N THR A 146 -12.48 -20.06 -22.59
CA THR A 146 -12.89 -21.44 -22.30
C THR A 146 -12.92 -22.35 -23.53
N ASP A 147 -13.20 -21.80 -24.71
CA ASP A 147 -13.09 -22.51 -25.99
C ASP A 147 -11.70 -22.30 -26.61
N SER A 148 -10.99 -23.39 -26.86
CA SER A 148 -9.69 -23.36 -27.55
C SER A 148 -9.80 -23.03 -29.03
N GLN A 149 -10.98 -23.10 -29.66
CA GLN A 149 -11.19 -22.77 -31.08
C GLN A 149 -11.39 -21.27 -31.33
N GLU A 150 -11.85 -20.54 -30.32
CA GLU A 150 -12.04 -19.07 -30.34
C GLU A 150 -11.32 -18.39 -29.15
N PRO A 151 -9.99 -18.51 -29.04
CA PRO A 151 -9.22 -18.13 -27.85
C PRO A 151 -9.10 -16.63 -27.59
N LEU A 152 -9.55 -15.79 -28.54
CA LEU A 152 -9.51 -14.33 -28.46
C LEU A 152 -10.88 -13.74 -28.04
N THR A 153 -11.83 -14.58 -27.61
CA THR A 153 -13.22 -14.18 -27.27
C THR A 153 -13.38 -13.36 -25.99
N ALA A 154 -12.42 -13.43 -25.07
CA ALA A 154 -12.41 -12.63 -23.85
C ALA A 154 -11.62 -11.31 -24.00
N ILE A 155 -11.08 -11.04 -25.19
CA ILE A 155 -10.49 -9.73 -25.51
C ILE A 155 -11.62 -8.74 -25.78
N VAL A 156 -11.49 -7.53 -25.24
CA VAL A 156 -12.42 -6.41 -25.41
C VAL A 156 -11.66 -5.20 -25.93
N GLU A 157 -12.36 -4.25 -26.58
CA GLU A 157 -11.70 -3.01 -26.97
C GLU A 157 -11.47 -2.12 -25.74
N VAL A 158 -10.26 -1.60 -25.59
CA VAL A 158 -9.90 -0.61 -24.55
C VAL A 158 -9.01 0.48 -25.13
N THR A 159 -9.02 1.64 -24.51
CA THR A 159 -8.04 2.71 -24.76
C THR A 159 -7.81 3.40 -23.42
N GLU A 160 -6.61 3.27 -22.88
CA GLU A 160 -6.29 3.64 -21.49
C GLU A 160 -4.98 4.43 -21.42
N LYS A 161 -4.83 5.20 -20.35
CA LYS A 161 -3.61 5.91 -19.96
C LYS A 161 -3.48 5.88 -18.44
N PRO A 162 -2.26 6.05 -17.87
CA PRO A 162 -2.09 6.11 -16.43
C PRO A 162 -2.73 7.36 -15.82
N ASP A 163 -3.40 7.19 -14.69
CA ASP A 163 -3.90 8.26 -13.82
C ASP A 163 -2.80 8.73 -12.85
N ALA A 164 -2.30 7.85 -11.97
CA ALA A 164 -1.07 8.10 -11.23
C ALA A 164 0.15 7.76 -12.11
N ALA A 165 0.97 8.76 -12.43
CA ALA A 165 2.14 8.61 -13.30
C ALA A 165 3.28 7.80 -12.66
N GLU A 166 3.35 7.74 -11.32
CA GLU A 166 4.23 6.83 -10.59
C GLU A 166 3.45 5.95 -9.62
N ARG A 167 3.67 4.64 -9.74
CA ARG A 167 3.02 3.60 -8.96
C ARG A 167 4.15 2.72 -8.43
N ALA A 168 4.67 3.11 -7.29
CA ALA A 168 5.87 2.55 -6.68
C ALA A 168 5.54 1.61 -5.52
N ILE A 169 6.40 0.62 -5.31
CA ILE A 169 6.38 -0.25 -4.13
C ILE A 169 7.75 -0.30 -3.46
N SER A 170 7.78 -0.33 -2.12
CA SER A 170 9.01 -0.30 -1.32
C SER A 170 9.26 -1.62 -0.58
N ILE A 171 10.45 -2.17 -0.76
CA ILE A 171 11.01 -3.31 -0.02
C ILE A 171 12.03 -2.80 0.99
N TYR A 172 12.06 -3.37 2.19
CA TYR A 172 13.09 -3.09 3.21
C TYR A 172 13.96 -4.31 3.47
N THR A 173 15.27 -4.11 3.70
CA THR A 173 16.23 -5.18 4.01
C THR A 173 16.27 -5.51 5.53
N MET A 174 15.11 -5.73 6.15
CA MET A 174 14.92 -5.74 7.62
C MET A 174 15.68 -6.80 8.43
N ASN A 175 16.34 -7.75 7.77
CA ASN A 175 17.14 -8.78 8.43
C ASN A 175 18.11 -9.36 7.39
N ARG A 176 19.36 -9.68 7.75
CA ARG A 176 20.34 -10.18 6.78
C ARG A 176 19.92 -11.52 6.19
N ALA A 177 19.52 -12.49 7.00
CA ALA A 177 19.09 -13.80 6.52
C ALA A 177 17.81 -13.74 5.67
N TYR A 178 16.80 -12.95 6.07
CA TYR A 178 15.54 -12.79 5.30
C TYR A 178 15.69 -11.92 4.03
N TRP A 179 16.71 -11.05 4.00
CA TRP A 179 17.12 -10.34 2.79
C TRP A 179 17.86 -11.28 1.85
N GLU A 180 18.93 -11.94 2.32
CA GLU A 180 19.81 -12.77 1.50
C GLU A 180 19.09 -14.02 0.95
N SER A 181 18.12 -14.60 1.66
CA SER A 181 17.32 -15.73 1.15
C SER A 181 16.52 -15.37 -0.10
N ARG A 182 16.03 -14.13 -0.21
CA ARG A 182 15.30 -13.61 -1.38
C ARG A 182 16.24 -13.02 -2.42
N PHE A 183 17.24 -12.26 -1.98
CA PHE A 183 18.16 -11.51 -2.85
C PHE A 183 18.98 -12.39 -3.80
N TYR A 184 19.30 -13.62 -3.39
CA TYR A 184 20.04 -14.57 -4.22
C TYR A 184 19.17 -15.49 -5.09
N ASP A 185 17.83 -15.38 -5.03
CA ASP A 185 16.91 -16.24 -5.79
C ASP A 185 16.32 -15.47 -6.98
N GLU A 186 16.86 -15.70 -8.19
CA GLU A 186 16.31 -15.12 -9.41
C GLU A 186 14.87 -15.61 -9.72
N ALA A 187 14.45 -16.80 -9.25
CA ALA A 187 13.09 -17.27 -9.46
C ALA A 187 12.07 -16.56 -8.55
N TYR A 188 12.48 -16.13 -7.35
CA TYR A 188 11.70 -15.20 -6.52
C TYR A 188 11.50 -13.87 -7.25
N TRP A 189 12.59 -13.27 -7.75
CA TRP A 189 12.51 -11.96 -8.42
C TRP A 189 11.77 -11.99 -9.75
N ASP A 190 11.91 -13.07 -10.53
CA ASP A 190 11.14 -13.25 -11.77
C ASP A 190 9.64 -13.18 -11.47
N ARG A 191 9.13 -14.01 -10.53
CA ARG A 191 7.71 -14.02 -10.15
C ARG A 191 7.26 -12.70 -9.50
N TYR A 192 8.09 -12.10 -8.66
CA TYR A 192 7.76 -10.84 -7.98
C TYR A 192 7.61 -9.70 -9.00
N LEU A 193 8.57 -9.56 -9.92
CA LEU A 193 8.55 -8.52 -10.94
C LEU A 193 7.49 -8.78 -12.02
N ASN A 194 7.23 -10.06 -12.39
CA ASN A 194 6.06 -10.41 -13.23
C ASN A 194 4.75 -9.96 -12.56
N THR A 195 4.62 -10.15 -11.24
CA THR A 195 3.46 -9.73 -10.45
C THR A 195 3.31 -8.21 -10.41
N LEU A 196 4.41 -7.46 -10.31
CA LEU A 196 4.38 -6.00 -10.41
C LEU A 196 3.97 -5.52 -11.81
N ALA A 197 4.58 -6.08 -12.86
CA ALA A 197 4.34 -5.68 -14.25
C ALA A 197 2.90 -5.99 -14.71
N LYS A 198 2.39 -7.19 -14.41
CA LYS A 198 1.00 -7.60 -14.69
C LYS A 198 -0.04 -6.72 -14.00
N ASN A 199 0.28 -6.23 -12.80
CA ASN A 199 -0.56 -5.29 -12.07
C ASN A 199 -0.26 -3.82 -12.40
N ARG A 200 0.62 -3.55 -13.38
CA ARG A 200 0.97 -2.22 -13.89
C ARG A 200 1.65 -1.29 -12.86
N PHE A 201 2.39 -1.82 -11.89
CA PHE A 201 3.40 -1.02 -11.17
C PHE A 201 4.51 -0.57 -12.15
N ASN A 202 5.15 0.57 -11.87
CA ASN A 202 6.20 1.13 -12.74
C ASN A 202 7.47 1.57 -12.00
N SER A 203 7.55 1.34 -10.69
CA SER A 203 8.74 1.59 -9.88
C SER A 203 8.86 0.61 -8.70
N LEU A 204 10.08 0.19 -8.41
CA LEU A 204 10.48 -0.59 -7.25
C LEU A 204 11.55 0.18 -6.47
N VAL A 205 11.36 0.32 -5.16
CA VAL A 205 12.28 1.00 -4.24
C VAL A 205 12.85 0.00 -3.25
N LEU A 206 14.16 -0.26 -3.31
CA LEU A 206 14.85 -1.14 -2.35
C LEU A 206 15.56 -0.31 -1.27
N ILE A 207 15.16 -0.47 -0.01
CA ILE A 207 15.55 0.42 1.10
C ILE A 207 16.53 -0.28 2.03
N PHE A 208 17.71 0.33 2.16
CA PHE A 208 18.84 -0.12 2.97
C PHE A 208 18.99 0.72 4.25
N GLY A 209 19.30 0.08 5.38
CA GLY A 209 19.61 0.75 6.64
C GLY A 209 18.41 1.31 7.41
N TYR A 210 17.17 0.90 7.09
CA TYR A 210 16.00 1.30 7.87
C TYR A 210 16.06 0.65 9.27
N GLU A 211 16.15 1.46 10.33
CA GLU A 211 15.93 1.15 11.76
C GLU A 211 16.18 -0.33 12.18
N ASN A 212 17.34 -0.89 11.84
CA ASN A 212 17.63 -2.33 11.99
C ASN A 212 19.09 -2.60 12.39
N GLY A 213 19.45 -2.24 13.62
CA GLY A 213 20.72 -2.65 14.26
C GLY A 213 22.01 -2.13 13.64
N GLY A 214 21.93 -1.29 12.59
CA GLY A 214 23.07 -0.87 11.78
C GLY A 214 23.39 -1.76 10.57
N PHE A 215 22.54 -2.75 10.25
CA PHE A 215 22.71 -3.56 9.04
C PHE A 215 22.54 -2.66 7.79
N LEU A 216 23.56 -2.65 6.92
CA LEU A 216 23.66 -1.78 5.73
C LEU A 216 23.67 -0.26 6.03
N ALA A 217 24.20 0.14 7.19
CA ALA A 217 24.29 1.53 7.63
C ALA A 217 25.74 2.08 7.66
N PRO A 218 26.29 2.64 6.55
CA PRO A 218 25.72 2.77 5.19
C PRO A 218 25.97 1.55 4.29
N VAL A 219 25.23 1.46 3.18
CA VAL A 219 25.17 0.24 2.36
C VAL A 219 26.46 -0.16 1.63
N TYR A 220 27.34 0.79 1.26
CA TYR A 220 28.38 0.55 0.25
C TYR A 220 29.29 -0.68 0.51
N PRO A 221 29.80 -0.95 1.73
CA PRO A 221 30.71 -2.07 1.98
C PRO A 221 30.11 -3.48 1.79
N TYR A 222 28.78 -3.60 1.71
CA TYR A 222 28.10 -4.85 1.32
C TYR A 222 28.30 -5.19 -0.17
N PHE A 223 28.62 -4.18 -0.99
CA PHE A 223 28.81 -4.31 -2.44
C PHE A 223 30.27 -4.08 -2.89
N PHE A 224 31.04 -3.22 -2.20
CA PHE A 224 32.45 -2.94 -2.50
C PHE A 224 33.14 -2.11 -1.42
N ASP A 225 34.45 -2.26 -1.29
CA ASP A 225 35.32 -1.33 -0.55
C ASP A 225 35.40 0.03 -1.26
N VAL A 226 35.61 1.13 -0.51
CA VAL A 226 35.68 2.49 -1.09
C VAL A 226 37.13 2.99 -1.15
N ASP A 227 37.57 3.34 -2.36
CA ASP A 227 38.92 3.80 -2.66
C ASP A 227 39.33 4.98 -1.77
N GLY A 228 40.45 4.83 -1.04
CA GLY A 228 40.96 5.84 -0.10
C GLY A 228 40.49 5.67 1.35
N PHE A 229 39.58 4.73 1.64
CA PHE A 229 39.02 4.49 2.98
C PHE A 229 39.22 3.03 3.44
N PRO A 230 40.47 2.53 3.54
CA PRO A 230 40.74 1.10 3.79
C PRO A 230 40.26 0.59 5.16
N ASP A 231 40.08 1.48 6.14
CA ASP A 231 39.54 1.12 7.45
C ASP A 231 38.01 0.93 7.44
N VAL A 232 37.32 1.41 6.41
CA VAL A 232 35.85 1.38 6.31
C VAL A 232 35.38 0.13 5.56
N HIS A 233 34.78 -0.80 6.30
CA HIS A 233 34.38 -2.11 5.79
C HIS A 233 33.15 -2.64 6.55
N MET A 234 32.45 -3.63 5.99
CA MET A 234 31.45 -4.41 6.71
C MET A 234 32.13 -5.64 7.32
N VAL A 235 31.83 -5.94 8.57
CA VAL A 235 32.51 -7.01 9.31
C VAL A 235 31.92 -8.37 8.90
N GLY A 236 32.76 -9.31 8.50
CA GLY A 236 32.34 -10.67 8.12
C GLY A 236 31.87 -10.83 6.67
N ILE A 237 32.10 -9.84 5.79
CA ILE A 237 32.00 -10.00 4.33
C ILE A 237 33.39 -10.08 3.68
N ASP A 238 33.51 -10.78 2.55
CA ASP A 238 34.73 -10.82 1.74
C ASP A 238 34.52 -10.26 0.32
N SER A 239 35.63 -10.01 -0.41
CA SER A 239 35.57 -9.44 -1.76
C SER A 239 34.94 -10.33 -2.84
N GLY A 240 34.66 -11.60 -2.55
CA GLY A 240 33.88 -12.51 -3.38
C GLY A 240 32.38 -12.37 -3.10
N GLN A 241 31.99 -12.30 -1.82
CA GLN A 241 30.63 -11.98 -1.40
C GLN A 241 30.20 -10.59 -1.90
N GLN A 242 31.04 -9.56 -1.74
CA GLN A 242 30.80 -8.22 -2.32
C GLN A 242 30.52 -8.26 -3.83
N LYS A 243 31.33 -8.99 -4.60
CA LYS A 243 31.15 -9.15 -6.06
C LYS A 243 29.85 -9.89 -6.40
N ARG A 244 29.49 -10.92 -5.63
CA ARG A 244 28.20 -11.62 -5.78
C ARG A 244 27.05 -10.66 -5.54
N ASN A 245 27.11 -9.88 -4.46
CA ASN A 245 26.07 -8.91 -4.10
C ASN A 245 25.92 -7.83 -5.18
N LEU A 246 27.04 -7.30 -5.68
CA LEU A 246 27.03 -6.29 -6.74
C LEU A 246 26.49 -6.85 -8.07
N ALA A 247 26.81 -8.11 -8.39
CA ALA A 247 26.25 -8.80 -9.55
C ALA A 247 24.73 -9.01 -9.41
N MET A 248 24.25 -9.49 -8.25
CA MET A 248 22.82 -9.70 -8.03
C MET A 248 22.02 -8.40 -8.02
N LEU A 249 22.56 -7.30 -7.47
CA LEU A 249 21.90 -6.00 -7.55
C LEU A 249 21.78 -5.51 -9.00
N ASN A 250 22.82 -5.65 -9.81
CA ASN A 250 22.75 -5.31 -11.24
C ASN A 250 21.78 -6.22 -12.01
N ARG A 251 21.76 -7.53 -11.74
CA ARG A 251 20.80 -8.47 -12.34
C ARG A 251 19.36 -8.15 -11.94
N LEU A 252 19.11 -7.76 -10.69
CA LEU A 252 17.79 -7.32 -10.22
C LEU A 252 17.32 -6.02 -10.90
N VAL A 253 18.22 -5.05 -11.10
CA VAL A 253 17.93 -3.83 -11.88
C VAL A 253 17.60 -4.17 -13.34
N GLU A 254 18.39 -5.05 -13.97
CA GLU A 254 18.15 -5.56 -15.32
C GLU A 254 16.79 -6.26 -15.43
N MET A 255 16.47 -7.19 -14.52
CA MET A 255 15.17 -7.89 -14.48
C MET A 255 13.96 -6.96 -14.26
N ALA A 256 14.15 -5.84 -13.55
CA ALA A 256 13.12 -4.82 -13.41
C ALA A 256 12.94 -4.05 -14.72
N HIS A 257 14.04 -3.63 -15.37
CA HIS A 257 14.02 -2.94 -16.67
C HIS A 257 13.49 -3.83 -17.82
N GLU A 258 13.78 -5.14 -17.83
CA GLU A 258 13.16 -6.16 -18.71
C GLU A 258 11.63 -6.08 -18.69
N ARG A 259 11.05 -5.64 -17.55
CA ARG A 259 9.61 -5.55 -17.29
C ARG A 259 9.13 -4.10 -17.19
N GLY A 260 9.95 -3.15 -17.64
CA GLY A 260 9.66 -1.72 -17.62
C GLY A 260 9.58 -1.09 -16.21
N ILE A 261 9.90 -1.81 -15.13
CA ILE A 261 9.84 -1.31 -13.75
C ILE A 261 11.11 -0.52 -13.46
N ARG A 262 10.99 0.76 -13.11
CA ARG A 262 12.12 1.61 -12.71
C ARG A 262 12.68 1.16 -11.37
N PHE A 263 14.00 1.10 -11.22
CA PHE A 263 14.65 0.65 -9.99
C PHE A 263 15.31 1.83 -9.25
N SER A 264 14.87 2.07 -8.01
CA SER A 264 15.45 3.07 -7.11
C SER A 264 15.93 2.42 -5.82
N VAL A 265 16.91 3.05 -5.16
CA VAL A 265 17.34 2.62 -3.81
C VAL A 265 17.03 3.68 -2.76
N GLY A 266 16.59 3.28 -1.58
CA GLY A 266 16.56 4.13 -0.41
C GLY A 266 17.84 3.97 0.39
N ILE A 267 18.59 5.04 0.59
CA ILE A 267 19.73 5.06 1.50
C ILE A 267 19.28 5.80 2.76
N TRP A 268 19.06 5.03 3.83
CA TRP A 268 18.57 5.56 5.10
C TRP A 268 19.69 6.14 5.94
N ASP A 269 20.71 5.31 6.20
CA ASP A 269 21.82 5.64 7.06
C ASP A 269 23.07 6.02 6.27
N HIS A 270 23.77 7.03 6.77
CA HIS A 270 25.08 7.43 6.27
C HIS A 270 26.20 7.17 7.29
N ILE A 271 25.85 7.08 8.57
CA ILE A 271 26.68 6.61 9.68
C ILE A 271 25.78 5.93 10.71
N TYR A 272 26.20 4.77 11.23
CA TYR A 272 25.50 4.13 12.33
C TYR A 272 25.94 4.71 13.68
N ARG A 273 24.97 5.17 14.48
CA ARG A 273 25.16 5.76 15.82
C ARG A 273 24.27 5.12 16.90
N GLY A 274 23.53 4.07 16.58
CA GLY A 274 22.56 3.44 17.48
C GLY A 274 21.27 4.26 17.64
N GLY A 275 20.72 4.30 18.86
CA GLY A 275 19.49 5.01 19.17
C GLY A 275 18.31 4.50 18.35
N VAL A 276 17.74 5.36 17.51
CA VAL A 276 16.63 5.00 16.59
C VAL A 276 17.08 4.00 15.51
N GLN A 277 18.33 4.09 15.06
CA GLN A 277 18.89 3.21 14.02
C GLN A 277 19.04 1.76 14.53
N GLY A 278 19.06 1.56 15.84
CA GLY A 278 19.01 0.24 16.48
C GLY A 278 17.62 -0.44 16.42
N GLY A 279 16.61 0.17 15.80
CA GLY A 279 15.26 -0.38 15.68
C GLY A 279 14.47 -0.46 16.99
N GLY A 280 15.04 0.03 18.09
CA GLY A 280 14.52 -0.22 19.44
C GLY A 280 14.95 -1.57 20.05
N VAL A 281 15.85 -2.32 19.40
CA VAL A 281 16.54 -3.47 20.01
C VAL A 281 17.44 -2.97 21.15
N PRO A 282 17.30 -3.47 22.39
CA PRO A 282 18.10 -3.00 23.54
C PRO A 282 19.61 -3.11 23.33
N GLU A 283 20.06 -4.19 22.69
CA GLU A 283 21.46 -4.50 22.40
C GLU A 283 22.08 -3.53 21.38
N TYR A 284 21.27 -2.96 20.49
CA TYR A 284 21.66 -2.00 19.46
C TYR A 284 21.34 -0.53 19.83
N LYS A 285 21.01 -0.27 21.10
CA LYS A 285 20.71 1.08 21.58
C LYS A 285 21.91 2.03 21.45
N GLU A 286 23.13 1.55 21.59
CA GLU A 286 24.35 2.35 21.44
C GLU A 286 25.16 1.79 20.25
N ALA A 287 25.93 2.64 19.55
CA ALA A 287 26.83 2.16 18.51
C ALA A 287 27.95 1.27 19.11
N PRO A 288 28.38 0.19 18.44
CA PRO A 288 29.43 -0.67 18.97
C PRO A 288 30.78 0.06 19.04
N ASN A 289 31.54 -0.17 20.11
CA ASN A 289 32.86 0.44 20.33
C ASN A 289 34.03 -0.38 19.75
N GLN A 290 33.71 -1.47 19.05
CA GLN A 290 34.63 -2.40 18.39
C GLN A 290 33.93 -3.00 17.15
N PRO A 291 34.67 -3.53 16.16
CA PRO A 291 34.05 -4.19 15.00
C PRO A 291 33.10 -5.32 15.43
N GLN A 292 31.84 -5.25 15.00
CA GLN A 292 30.80 -6.24 15.26
C GLN A 292 30.32 -6.84 13.94
N GLU A 293 30.15 -8.17 13.90
CA GLU A 293 29.79 -8.90 12.69
C GLU A 293 28.48 -8.39 12.05
N HIS A 294 28.45 -8.38 10.71
CA HIS A 294 27.36 -7.91 9.87
C HIS A 294 27.08 -6.39 9.92
N LEU A 295 27.79 -5.63 10.74
CA LEU A 295 27.68 -4.16 10.80
C LEU A 295 28.83 -3.49 10.02
N VAL A 296 28.67 -2.20 9.71
CA VAL A 296 29.73 -1.40 9.09
C VAL A 296 30.60 -0.76 10.17
N TRP A 297 31.92 -0.89 9.99
CA TRP A 297 32.95 -0.30 10.84
C TRP A 297 33.68 0.82 10.11
N GLY A 298 34.28 1.74 10.87
CA GLY A 298 35.25 2.72 10.37
C GLY A 298 34.67 4.07 9.90
N VAL A 299 33.35 4.21 9.72
CA VAL A 299 32.73 5.53 9.44
C VAL A 299 32.73 6.36 10.72
N THR A 300 33.26 7.58 10.65
CA THR A 300 33.35 8.54 11.77
C THR A 300 32.84 9.91 11.35
N ALA A 301 32.56 10.81 12.29
CA ALA A 301 32.19 12.20 11.96
C ALA A 301 33.23 12.90 11.06
N ASP A 302 34.52 12.62 11.28
CA ASP A 302 35.63 13.23 10.52
C ASP A 302 35.69 12.77 9.06
N ASN A 303 35.30 11.52 8.77
CA ASN A 303 35.37 10.95 7.42
C ASN A 303 34.02 10.89 6.69
N LEU A 304 32.89 10.98 7.41
CA LEU A 304 31.51 10.82 6.92
C LEU A 304 31.25 11.43 5.54
N THR A 305 31.37 12.75 5.40
CA THR A 305 31.04 13.45 4.14
C THR A 305 31.95 13.03 2.98
N ALA A 306 33.24 12.81 3.24
CA ALA A 306 34.19 12.39 2.22
C ALA A 306 33.94 10.93 1.79
N TYR A 307 33.69 10.06 2.77
CA TYR A 307 33.40 8.64 2.57
C TYR A 307 32.08 8.45 1.81
N THR A 308 30.97 9.06 2.24
CA THR A 308 29.67 8.89 1.54
C THR A 308 29.73 9.44 0.12
N LYS A 309 30.40 10.57 -0.12
CA LYS A 309 30.58 11.09 -1.50
C LYS A 309 31.31 10.09 -2.39
N ALA A 310 32.44 9.55 -1.93
CA ALA A 310 33.20 8.55 -2.70
C ALA A 310 32.43 7.23 -2.87
N GLY A 311 31.76 6.74 -1.81
CA GLY A 311 30.95 5.53 -1.84
C GLY A 311 29.74 5.65 -2.78
N MET A 312 29.00 6.76 -2.73
CA MET A 312 27.87 7.02 -3.61
C MET A 312 28.31 7.29 -5.06
N GLU A 313 29.39 8.04 -5.27
CA GLU A 313 29.97 8.25 -6.61
C GLU A 313 30.43 6.93 -7.24
N LYS A 314 30.97 6.01 -6.44
CA LYS A 314 31.31 4.64 -6.88
C LYS A 314 30.06 3.80 -7.13
N PHE A 315 29.06 3.85 -6.23
CA PHE A 315 27.79 3.12 -6.35
C PHE A 315 27.06 3.42 -7.67
N ILE A 316 26.88 4.71 -7.98
CA ILE A 316 26.24 5.19 -9.23
C ILE A 316 27.00 4.69 -10.48
N LYS A 317 28.32 4.51 -10.41
CA LYS A 317 29.14 4.02 -11.53
C LYS A 317 29.10 2.50 -11.69
N VAL A 318 28.91 1.74 -10.61
CA VAL A 318 28.90 0.26 -10.63
C VAL A 318 27.49 -0.35 -10.62
N VAL A 319 26.45 0.48 -10.47
CA VAL A 319 25.04 0.13 -10.67
C VAL A 319 24.42 1.16 -11.64
N PRO A 320 24.82 1.17 -12.93
CA PRO A 320 24.49 2.25 -13.85
C PRO A 320 23.01 2.33 -14.27
N GLY A 321 22.19 1.30 -13.97
CA GLY A 321 20.76 1.26 -14.26
C GLY A 321 19.86 1.85 -13.16
N LEU A 322 20.40 2.58 -12.18
CA LEU A 322 19.58 3.23 -11.15
C LEU A 322 18.78 4.41 -11.73
N ASP A 323 17.46 4.37 -11.58
CA ASP A 323 16.56 5.47 -11.94
C ASP A 323 16.54 6.59 -10.87
N GLY A 324 16.81 6.25 -9.60
CA GLY A 324 16.80 7.22 -8.51
C GLY A 324 17.37 6.72 -7.17
N ILE A 325 17.61 7.68 -6.27
CA ILE A 325 18.03 7.45 -4.88
C ILE A 325 17.08 8.22 -3.95
N GLN A 326 16.44 7.55 -3.00
CA GLN A 326 15.77 8.21 -1.87
C GLN A 326 16.78 8.51 -0.76
N LEU A 327 16.70 9.73 -0.22
CA LEU A 327 17.58 10.19 0.85
C LEU A 327 16.76 10.49 2.11
N ARG A 328 17.19 9.88 3.22
CA ARG A 328 16.72 10.20 4.58
C ARG A 328 17.52 11.41 5.08
N VAL A 329 16.88 12.57 5.16
CA VAL A 329 17.56 13.88 5.31
C VAL A 329 17.47 14.55 6.69
N HIS A 330 16.98 13.83 7.71
CA HIS A 330 17.00 14.27 9.11
C HIS A 330 17.77 13.26 9.98
N TRP A 331 17.74 13.45 11.30
CA TRP A 331 18.60 12.78 12.28
C TRP A 331 18.49 11.24 12.33
N GLU A 332 17.41 10.65 11.82
CA GLU A 332 17.29 9.19 11.63
C GLU A 332 18.38 8.61 10.71
N SER A 333 19.05 9.41 9.86
CA SER A 333 20.20 9.01 9.03
C SER A 333 21.54 8.87 9.77
N GLY A 334 21.53 9.17 11.07
CA GLY A 334 22.72 9.30 11.92
C GLY A 334 23.31 10.72 11.95
N LEU A 335 22.95 11.62 11.02
CA LEU A 335 23.50 12.98 10.99
C LEU A 335 22.87 13.90 12.04
N THR A 336 23.70 14.60 12.81
CA THR A 336 23.24 15.74 13.63
C THR A 336 22.76 16.90 12.74
N ALA A 337 21.90 17.77 13.28
CA ALA A 337 21.37 18.92 12.54
C ALA A 337 22.47 19.84 11.94
N ALA A 338 23.64 19.92 12.58
CA ALA A 338 24.79 20.69 12.07
C ALA A 338 25.49 19.98 10.89
N GLU A 339 25.59 18.64 10.91
CA GLU A 339 26.17 17.87 9.81
C GLU A 339 25.28 17.92 8.57
N GLN A 340 23.95 17.85 8.73
CA GLN A 340 22.97 17.84 7.63
C GLN A 340 23.16 19.03 6.67
N LEU A 341 23.31 20.24 7.22
CA LEU A 341 23.46 21.50 6.47
C LEU A 341 24.77 21.61 5.67
N VAL A 342 25.77 20.78 5.96
CA VAL A 342 27.05 20.73 5.19
C VAL A 342 27.06 19.52 4.26
N PHE A 343 26.51 18.39 4.71
CA PHE A 343 26.57 17.11 4.03
C PHE A 343 25.68 17.06 2.78
N PHE A 344 24.39 17.42 2.90
CA PHE A 344 23.46 17.25 1.77
C PHE A 344 23.78 18.15 0.57
N PRO A 345 24.16 19.44 0.73
CA PRO A 345 24.61 20.25 -0.39
C PRO A 345 25.84 19.65 -1.11
N GLU A 346 26.75 19.02 -0.37
CA GLU A 346 27.92 18.34 -0.93
C GLU A 346 27.59 17.01 -1.64
N ILE A 347 26.55 16.29 -1.20
CA ILE A 347 25.98 15.15 -1.91
C ILE A 347 25.25 15.62 -3.18
N PHE A 348 24.42 16.66 -3.11
CA PHE A 348 23.67 17.19 -4.26
C PHE A 348 24.61 17.70 -5.35
N ARG A 349 25.69 18.42 -5.00
CA ARG A 349 26.75 18.84 -5.94
C ARG A 349 27.47 17.65 -6.58
N MET A 350 27.70 16.57 -5.83
CA MET A 350 28.29 15.33 -6.36
C MET A 350 27.33 14.66 -7.35
N VAL A 351 26.07 14.41 -6.97
CA VAL A 351 25.08 13.75 -7.85
C VAL A 351 24.85 14.58 -9.12
N LYS A 352 24.67 15.90 -9.00
CA LYS A 352 24.50 16.81 -10.14
C LYS A 352 25.68 16.77 -11.13
N LYS A 353 26.89 16.50 -10.66
CA LYS A 353 28.09 16.35 -11.50
C LYS A 353 28.23 14.94 -12.09
N THR A 354 27.96 13.90 -11.30
CA THR A 354 28.23 12.49 -11.65
C THR A 354 27.11 11.89 -12.52
N ALA A 355 25.85 12.18 -12.19
CA ALA A 355 24.67 11.67 -12.86
C ALA A 355 23.55 12.73 -12.83
N PRO A 356 23.64 13.80 -13.65
CA PRO A 356 22.72 14.95 -13.60
C PRO A 356 21.24 14.63 -13.81
N ASN A 357 20.93 13.44 -14.37
CA ASN A 357 19.57 12.97 -14.63
C ASN A 357 19.02 12.06 -13.52
N LEU A 358 19.87 11.52 -12.63
CA LEU A 358 19.46 10.62 -11.54
C LEU A 358 18.54 11.36 -10.57
N ARG A 359 17.35 10.81 -10.29
CA ARG A 359 16.37 11.46 -9.41
C ARG A 359 16.76 11.30 -7.94
N LEU A 360 16.69 12.40 -7.17
CA LEU A 360 16.75 12.39 -5.72
C LEU A 360 15.34 12.55 -5.11
N ASP A 361 14.94 11.56 -4.34
CA ASP A 361 13.70 11.56 -3.57
C ASP A 361 14.03 12.05 -2.14
N ILE A 362 13.92 13.36 -1.90
CA ILE A 362 14.28 14.00 -0.63
C ILE A 362 13.13 13.83 0.37
N ARG A 363 13.32 13.06 1.44
CA ARG A 363 12.21 12.69 2.32
C ARG A 363 11.91 13.68 3.44
N ALA A 364 10.74 14.29 3.36
CA ALA A 364 10.17 15.21 4.33
C ALA A 364 9.62 14.52 5.61
N LYS A 365 10.54 14.08 6.49
CA LYS A 365 10.30 13.91 7.93
C LYS A 365 11.33 14.82 8.60
N GLU A 366 10.91 15.86 9.32
CA GLU A 366 11.82 16.83 9.97
C GLU A 366 12.89 17.48 9.03
N LEU A 367 12.58 17.57 7.73
CA LEU A 367 13.39 18.23 6.69
C LEU A 367 13.51 19.74 6.93
N PRO A 368 14.72 20.31 7.08
CA PRO A 368 14.91 21.76 7.15
C PRO A 368 14.67 22.45 5.80
N ASP A 369 13.98 23.60 5.80
CA ASP A 369 13.72 24.41 4.58
C ASP A 369 15.02 24.76 3.81
N GLN A 370 16.15 24.99 4.52
CA GLN A 370 17.45 25.26 3.90
C GLN A 370 17.90 24.14 2.95
N ILE A 371 17.64 22.87 3.28
CA ILE A 371 18.03 21.73 2.42
C ILE A 371 17.21 21.71 1.12
N ILE A 372 15.99 22.25 1.14
CA ILE A 372 15.16 22.42 -0.05
C ILE A 372 15.70 23.57 -0.92
N ASP A 373 16.00 24.73 -0.32
CA ASP A 373 16.57 25.87 -1.06
C ASP A 373 17.98 25.55 -1.60
N ASP A 374 18.81 24.78 -0.88
CA ASP A 374 20.10 24.26 -1.37
C ASP A 374 19.92 23.36 -2.60
N ALA A 375 18.95 22.43 -2.57
CA ALA A 375 18.66 21.55 -3.70
C ALA A 375 18.18 22.32 -4.94
N LEU A 376 17.42 23.40 -4.72
CA LEU A 376 16.96 24.32 -5.76
C LEU A 376 18.11 25.15 -6.35
N GLU A 377 18.98 25.73 -5.54
CA GLU A 377 20.13 26.53 -6.01
C GLU A 377 21.14 25.66 -6.79
N ILE A 378 21.41 24.44 -6.31
CA ILE A 378 22.27 23.46 -6.99
C ILE A 378 21.62 22.91 -8.28
N GLY A 379 20.29 23.01 -8.40
CA GLY A 379 19.52 22.54 -9.55
C GLY A 379 19.64 21.03 -9.77
N VAL A 380 19.72 20.24 -8.69
CA VAL A 380 19.73 18.77 -8.78
C VAL A 380 18.35 18.26 -9.23
N ASN A 381 18.29 17.10 -9.90
CA ASN A 381 17.00 16.50 -10.25
C ASN A 381 16.36 15.91 -8.99
N PHE A 382 15.38 16.59 -8.38
CA PHE A 382 14.76 16.14 -7.14
C PHE A 382 13.25 16.37 -7.07
N ARG A 383 12.62 15.65 -6.14
CA ARG A 383 11.27 15.90 -5.64
C ARG A 383 11.22 15.65 -4.13
N LEU A 384 10.19 16.13 -3.46
CA LEU A 384 9.97 15.83 -2.05
C LEU A 384 9.07 14.60 -1.90
N THR A 385 9.42 13.69 -0.99
CA THR A 385 8.57 12.57 -0.61
C THR A 385 8.06 12.77 0.80
N THR A 386 6.75 12.64 1.03
CA THR A 386 6.17 12.73 2.37
C THR A 386 5.18 11.60 2.65
N LYS A 387 4.84 11.46 3.92
CA LYS A 387 3.86 10.49 4.42
C LYS A 387 2.45 10.91 3.99
N PHE A 388 1.66 9.97 3.51
CA PHE A 388 0.23 10.15 3.37
C PHE A 388 -0.43 10.22 4.76
N TRP A 389 -0.22 9.19 5.58
CA TRP A 389 -0.80 9.06 6.92
C TRP A 389 0.21 8.51 7.95
N MET A 390 1.03 9.39 8.54
CA MET A 390 1.99 9.03 9.59
C MET A 390 2.94 7.88 9.18
N GLU A 391 3.09 6.84 9.99
CA GLU A 391 3.75 5.57 9.61
C GLU A 391 2.74 4.41 9.58
N GLN A 392 1.52 4.71 9.10
CA GLN A 392 0.37 3.81 9.05
C GLN A 392 -0.42 3.99 7.71
N MET A 393 -1.56 3.30 7.61
CA MET A 393 -2.60 3.44 6.59
C MET A 393 -3.93 3.78 7.26
N GLY A 394 -4.29 5.06 7.27
CA GLY A 394 -5.62 5.53 7.69
C GLY A 394 -6.68 5.41 6.58
N MET A 395 -7.80 6.11 6.74
CA MET A 395 -8.83 6.25 5.69
C MET A 395 -8.25 6.95 4.43
N PRO A 396 -8.84 6.76 3.24
CA PRO A 396 -8.26 7.19 1.97
C PRO A 396 -8.46 8.69 1.69
N TYR A 397 -7.83 9.54 2.52
CA TYR A 397 -7.70 10.99 2.37
C TYR A 397 -6.48 11.47 3.19
N HIS A 398 -5.96 12.68 2.95
CA HIS A 398 -4.88 13.22 3.81
C HIS A 398 -5.45 13.65 5.16
N PRO A 399 -4.83 13.28 6.30
CA PRO A 399 -5.42 13.50 7.63
C PRO A 399 -5.79 14.96 7.84
N THR A 400 -7.05 15.20 8.22
CA THR A 400 -7.59 16.56 8.30
C THR A 400 -6.98 17.33 9.47
N LYS A 401 -6.63 16.65 10.57
CA LYS A 401 -5.75 17.16 11.63
C LYS A 401 -4.66 16.14 11.99
N THR A 402 -3.39 16.51 11.76
CA THR A 402 -2.23 15.88 12.43
C THR A 402 -2.01 16.51 13.81
N ASN A 403 -1.25 15.87 14.72
CA ASN A 403 -0.76 16.55 15.93
C ASN A 403 0.52 17.37 15.57
N PRO A 404 0.49 18.72 15.66
CA PRO A 404 1.65 19.55 15.36
C PRO A 404 2.59 19.74 16.57
N GLU A 405 2.12 19.43 17.79
CA GLU A 405 2.88 19.63 19.04
C GLU A 405 3.97 18.56 19.20
N GLU A 406 3.74 17.34 18.68
CA GLU A 406 4.79 16.31 18.56
C GLU A 406 5.83 16.68 17.49
N SER A 407 5.39 17.08 16.29
CA SER A 407 6.23 17.73 15.25
C SER A 407 5.38 18.09 14.02
N PRO A 408 5.52 19.31 13.45
CA PRO A 408 4.70 19.74 12.31
C PRO A 408 4.97 18.92 11.05
N ILE A 409 6.24 18.70 10.70
CA ILE A 409 6.72 18.00 9.49
C ILE A 409 7.11 16.53 9.74
N ARG A 410 6.49 15.86 10.72
CA ARG A 410 6.73 14.41 10.99
C ARG A 410 5.61 13.51 10.48
N HIS A 411 4.41 14.03 10.21
CA HIS A 411 3.19 13.22 10.14
C HIS A 411 2.48 13.18 8.77
N SER A 412 2.52 14.27 7.99
CA SER A 412 1.97 14.35 6.63
C SER A 412 2.61 15.56 5.90
N TYR A 413 1.90 16.24 4.99
CA TYR A 413 2.47 17.34 4.18
C TYR A 413 2.77 18.65 4.95
N ALA A 414 2.20 18.85 6.14
CA ALA A 414 2.47 20.01 6.99
C ALA A 414 2.27 21.33 6.25
N TYR A 415 3.34 22.10 6.06
CA TYR A 415 3.38 23.37 5.32
C TYR A 415 3.85 23.27 3.86
N LEU A 416 4.19 22.09 3.35
CA LEU A 416 5.05 21.94 2.16
C LEU A 416 4.39 22.25 0.82
N LEU A 417 3.07 22.46 0.78
CA LEU A 417 2.33 22.67 -0.47
C LEU A 417 2.35 24.16 -0.87
N ARG A 418 3.57 24.73 -0.99
CA ARG A 418 3.86 26.17 -1.10
C ARG A 418 4.00 26.65 -2.55
N TYR A 419 3.16 27.60 -2.96
CA TYR A 419 3.22 28.26 -4.26
C TYR A 419 4.09 29.53 -4.26
N PRO A 420 4.71 29.91 -5.41
CA PRO A 420 4.74 29.19 -6.68
C PRO A 420 5.50 27.86 -6.55
N GLN A 421 4.98 26.81 -7.18
CA GLN A 421 5.45 25.44 -6.99
C GLN A 421 6.91 25.29 -7.44
N LYS A 422 7.83 25.16 -6.48
CA LYS A 422 9.27 24.99 -6.74
C LYS A 422 9.70 23.52 -6.92
N TYR A 423 8.89 22.57 -6.43
CA TYR A 423 9.20 21.15 -6.38
C TYR A 423 7.92 20.31 -6.51
N LYS A 424 8.08 19.07 -6.97
CA LYS A 424 7.01 18.07 -7.01
C LYS A 424 6.89 17.30 -5.70
N MET A 425 5.73 16.70 -5.47
CA MET A 425 5.44 15.82 -4.34
C MET A 425 5.23 14.37 -4.80
N HIS A 426 5.66 13.43 -3.96
CA HIS A 426 5.36 12.00 -4.08
C HIS A 426 4.83 11.47 -2.74
N TRP A 427 3.76 10.68 -2.79
CA TRP A 427 2.97 10.36 -1.61
C TRP A 427 3.21 8.92 -1.13
N ARG A 428 3.85 8.77 0.03
CA ARG A 428 4.17 7.46 0.58
C ARG A 428 3.13 7.02 1.60
N LEU A 429 2.37 5.98 1.29
CA LEU A 429 1.50 5.29 2.23
C LEU A 429 2.35 4.34 3.08
N TRP A 430 2.16 4.37 4.40
CA TRP A 430 2.95 3.56 5.33
C TRP A 430 2.15 2.34 5.81
N ASN A 431 1.57 1.62 4.85
CA ASN A 431 0.79 0.41 5.12
C ASN A 431 1.63 -0.70 5.77
N GLY A 432 2.96 -0.63 5.75
CA GLY A 432 3.85 -1.52 6.51
C GLY A 432 3.74 -1.39 8.03
N GLY A 433 3.16 -0.32 8.57
CA GLY A 433 2.75 -0.26 9.98
C GLY A 433 1.42 -0.95 10.26
N THR A 434 0.53 -1.00 9.27
CA THR A 434 -0.90 -1.35 9.41
C THR A 434 -1.25 -2.74 8.89
N SER A 435 -1.01 -3.03 7.61
CA SER A 435 -1.34 -4.29 6.94
C SER A 435 -0.05 -5.10 6.73
N ARG A 436 0.50 -5.64 7.82
CA ARG A 436 1.77 -6.36 7.79
C ARG A 436 1.60 -7.78 7.29
N MET A 437 0.50 -8.45 7.68
CA MET A 437 0.34 -9.89 7.46
C MET A 437 -1.03 -10.37 7.01
N LEU A 438 -2.12 -9.67 7.32
CA LEU A 438 -3.47 -10.13 6.95
C LEU A 438 -3.77 -9.80 5.49
N LEU A 439 -4.71 -10.52 4.89
CA LEU A 439 -5.15 -10.21 3.53
C LEU A 439 -5.84 -8.84 3.45
N TRP A 440 -5.43 -8.03 2.49
CA TRP A 440 -5.98 -6.71 2.21
C TRP A 440 -6.09 -6.47 0.71
N GLY A 441 -7.18 -5.85 0.27
CA GLY A 441 -7.41 -5.40 -1.10
C GLY A 441 -8.82 -4.84 -1.25
N SER A 442 -8.95 -3.57 -1.65
CA SER A 442 -10.25 -2.93 -1.90
C SER A 442 -10.13 -1.89 -3.02
N PRO A 443 -10.70 -2.15 -4.21
CA PRO A 443 -10.68 -1.21 -5.33
C PRO A 443 -11.23 0.18 -4.98
N ALA A 444 -12.29 0.22 -4.15
CA ALA A 444 -12.94 1.45 -3.72
C ALA A 444 -12.07 2.29 -2.77
N TYR A 445 -11.29 1.66 -1.88
CA TYR A 445 -10.30 2.37 -1.06
C TYR A 445 -9.20 2.95 -1.96
N VAL A 446 -8.63 2.13 -2.86
CA VAL A 446 -7.52 2.56 -3.69
C VAL A 446 -7.93 3.71 -4.62
N LYS A 447 -9.12 3.67 -5.23
CA LYS A 447 -9.60 4.78 -6.09
C LYS A 447 -9.57 6.13 -5.35
N ARG A 448 -10.11 6.20 -4.13
CA ARG A 448 -10.10 7.41 -3.30
C ARG A 448 -8.70 7.80 -2.81
N PHE A 449 -7.85 6.81 -2.50
CA PHE A 449 -6.45 7.06 -2.14
C PHE A 449 -5.70 7.71 -3.31
N VAL A 450 -5.80 7.14 -4.52
CA VAL A 450 -5.18 7.62 -5.75
C VAL A 450 -5.67 9.03 -6.08
N GLU A 451 -6.98 9.28 -6.03
CA GLU A 451 -7.57 10.61 -6.19
C GLU A 451 -6.93 11.64 -5.23
N ALA A 452 -6.75 11.28 -3.96
CA ALA A 452 -6.09 12.14 -2.98
C ALA A 452 -4.60 12.39 -3.27
N THR A 453 -3.92 11.55 -4.06
CA THR A 453 -2.50 11.77 -4.44
C THR A 453 -2.29 12.88 -5.47
N HIS A 454 -3.35 13.31 -6.17
CA HIS A 454 -3.31 14.47 -7.07
C HIS A 454 -3.27 15.83 -6.33
N LEU A 455 -3.32 15.83 -4.99
CA LEU A 455 -3.13 17.04 -4.18
C LEU A 455 -1.77 17.69 -4.51
N TYR A 456 -1.79 19.00 -4.80
CA TYR A 456 -0.61 19.79 -5.21
C TYR A 456 0.10 19.21 -6.45
N ASP A 457 -0.67 18.59 -7.34
CA ASP A 457 -0.20 18.04 -8.62
C ASP A 457 0.94 17.01 -8.43
N GLY A 458 0.76 16.15 -7.42
CA GLY A 458 1.67 15.06 -7.08
C GLY A 458 1.77 13.99 -8.17
N GLU A 459 2.94 13.39 -8.33
CA GLU A 459 3.20 12.45 -9.45
C GLU A 459 2.57 11.06 -9.28
N GLY A 460 2.03 10.76 -8.10
CA GLY A 460 1.60 9.42 -7.71
C GLY A 460 2.16 9.03 -6.34
N PHE A 461 2.38 7.72 -6.14
CA PHE A 461 2.53 7.13 -4.82
C PHE A 461 3.56 6.02 -4.68
N GLU A 462 3.92 5.78 -3.41
CA GLU A 462 4.73 4.66 -2.95
C GLU A 462 3.99 3.92 -1.81
N VAL A 463 3.77 2.61 -1.97
CA VAL A 463 3.26 1.72 -0.90
C VAL A 463 4.38 0.81 -0.39
N ASN A 464 4.26 0.28 0.83
CA ASN A 464 5.15 -0.78 1.31
C ASN A 464 4.65 -2.15 0.83
N GLU A 465 5.56 -3.11 0.60
CA GLU A 465 5.14 -4.51 0.43
C GLU A 465 4.43 -5.04 1.71
N PRO A 466 3.42 -5.91 1.59
CA PRO A 466 3.06 -6.80 2.68
C PRO A 466 4.30 -7.60 3.10
N LEU A 467 4.42 -7.94 4.39
CA LEU A 467 5.66 -8.46 5.01
C LEU A 467 6.83 -7.45 5.14
N ALA A 468 6.62 -6.15 4.86
CA ALA A 468 7.64 -5.10 4.92
C ALA A 468 8.53 -5.08 6.20
N THR A 469 8.00 -5.43 7.36
CA THR A 469 8.75 -5.47 8.64
C THR A 469 9.07 -6.89 9.13
N LYS A 470 8.89 -7.91 8.30
CA LYS A 470 9.15 -9.30 8.70
C LYS A 470 10.64 -9.49 9.04
N MET A 471 10.91 -10.09 10.19
CA MET A 471 12.23 -10.22 10.83
C MET A 471 12.91 -8.90 11.24
N GLU A 472 12.20 -7.77 11.22
CA GLU A 472 12.68 -6.51 11.84
C GLU A 472 13.04 -6.74 13.32
N ALA A 473 14.11 -6.08 13.77
CA ALA A 473 14.62 -6.13 15.15
C ALA A 473 15.09 -7.52 15.63
N GLN A 474 15.20 -8.52 14.74
CA GLN A 474 15.74 -9.85 15.06
C GLN A 474 17.26 -9.93 14.77
N PRO A 475 18.01 -10.84 15.43
CA PRO A 475 19.40 -11.12 15.09
C PRO A 475 19.56 -11.39 13.59
N HIS A 476 20.57 -10.78 12.98
CA HIS A 476 20.67 -10.72 11.51
C HIS A 476 20.91 -12.11 10.87
N ASP A 477 21.45 -13.05 11.64
CA ASP A 477 21.68 -14.47 11.33
C ASP A 477 20.51 -15.40 11.72
N ALA A 478 19.47 -14.89 12.38
CA ALA A 478 18.30 -15.67 12.78
C ALA A 478 17.57 -16.25 11.56
N GLN A 479 17.17 -17.51 11.66
CA GLN A 479 16.38 -18.17 10.61
C GLN A 479 15.00 -17.48 10.47
N PRO A 480 14.58 -17.08 9.26
CA PRO A 480 13.23 -16.56 9.05
C PRO A 480 12.17 -17.60 9.45
N PHE A 481 11.14 -17.17 10.19
CA PHE A 481 9.95 -17.99 10.45
C PHE A 481 9.07 -18.05 9.20
N GLU A 482 8.21 -19.07 9.07
CA GLU A 482 7.13 -19.11 8.07
C GLU A 482 5.87 -18.45 8.63
N LEU A 483 5.12 -17.67 7.83
CA LEU A 483 3.91 -17.01 8.35
C LEU A 483 2.82 -18.02 8.76
N ILE A 484 2.57 -19.03 7.94
CA ILE A 484 1.51 -20.04 8.14
C ILE A 484 2.09 -21.43 8.42
N LYS A 485 1.33 -22.27 9.13
CA LYS A 485 1.75 -23.64 9.48
C LYS A 485 1.78 -24.52 8.22
N PRO A 486 2.74 -25.47 8.08
CA PRO A 486 2.95 -26.23 6.83
C PRO A 486 1.72 -26.95 6.28
N ASP A 487 0.80 -27.42 7.14
CA ASP A 487 -0.45 -28.07 6.72
C ASP A 487 -1.40 -27.14 5.94
N TYR A 488 -1.19 -25.82 5.99
CA TYR A 488 -1.97 -24.80 5.29
C TYR A 488 -1.19 -24.12 4.16
N GLN A 489 0.10 -24.39 3.96
CA GLN A 489 0.89 -23.72 2.91
C GLN A 489 0.37 -24.05 1.50
N TYR A 490 0.25 -23.02 0.65
CA TYR A 490 -0.31 -23.13 -0.71
C TYR A 490 0.43 -22.29 -1.77
N TYR A 491 1.49 -21.59 -1.38
CA TYR A 491 2.35 -20.76 -2.24
C TYR A 491 3.77 -21.31 -2.27
N ASP A 492 4.52 -20.97 -3.32
CA ASP A 492 5.97 -21.20 -3.38
C ASP A 492 6.71 -20.08 -2.62
N TYR A 493 6.21 -18.84 -2.72
CA TYR A 493 6.76 -17.67 -2.02
C TYR A 493 5.67 -16.85 -1.32
N GLU A 494 5.93 -16.40 -0.09
CA GLU A 494 4.91 -15.77 0.77
C GLU A 494 4.20 -14.54 0.16
N PHE A 495 4.88 -13.78 -0.71
CA PHE A 495 4.28 -12.61 -1.35
C PHE A 495 3.11 -12.98 -2.28
N GLU A 496 3.09 -14.20 -2.83
CA GLU A 496 2.06 -14.68 -3.77
C GLU A 496 0.66 -14.74 -3.12
N ARG A 497 0.60 -14.88 -1.79
CA ARG A 497 -0.65 -14.79 -1.01
C ARG A 497 -1.33 -13.42 -1.16
N TYR A 498 -0.57 -12.34 -1.30
CA TYR A 498 -1.09 -10.97 -1.34
C TYR A 498 -1.44 -10.48 -2.76
N TRP A 499 -1.66 -11.39 -3.72
CA TRP A 499 -1.93 -11.06 -5.13
C TRP A 499 -2.96 -9.94 -5.33
N HIS A 500 -4.02 -9.87 -4.51
CA HIS A 500 -5.05 -8.84 -4.62
C HIS A 500 -4.64 -7.46 -4.06
N PHE A 501 -3.68 -7.39 -3.13
CA PHE A 501 -3.04 -6.13 -2.73
C PHE A 501 -2.34 -5.49 -3.93
N PHE A 502 -1.48 -6.26 -4.61
CA PHE A 502 -0.79 -5.78 -5.82
C PHE A 502 -1.78 -5.44 -6.93
N GLN A 503 -2.80 -6.28 -7.16
CA GLN A 503 -3.81 -6.03 -8.18
C GLN A 503 -4.59 -4.74 -7.95
N THR A 504 -5.07 -4.49 -6.73
CA THR A 504 -5.84 -3.29 -6.41
C THR A 504 -4.98 -2.02 -6.49
N PHE A 505 -3.84 -1.95 -5.81
CA PHE A 505 -2.96 -0.77 -5.85
C PHE A 505 -2.44 -0.47 -7.26
N GLY A 506 -1.99 -1.50 -7.99
CA GLY A 506 -1.43 -1.33 -9.33
C GLY A 506 -2.48 -0.96 -10.39
N ARG A 507 -3.57 -1.74 -10.50
CA ARG A 507 -4.58 -1.52 -11.56
C ARG A 507 -5.42 -0.27 -11.30
N MET A 508 -5.90 -0.02 -10.08
CA MET A 508 -6.69 1.19 -9.79
C MET A 508 -5.82 2.46 -9.77
N GLY A 509 -4.52 2.34 -9.47
CA GLY A 509 -3.56 3.44 -9.63
C GLY A 509 -3.25 3.76 -11.10
N TYR A 510 -3.31 2.77 -11.99
CA TYR A 510 -3.17 3.00 -13.44
C TYR A 510 -4.47 3.54 -14.03
N ASN A 511 -5.61 2.89 -13.81
CA ASN A 511 -6.92 3.35 -14.30
C ASN A 511 -7.97 3.23 -13.17
N PRO A 512 -8.49 4.34 -12.63
CA PRO A 512 -9.50 4.32 -11.57
C PRO A 512 -10.87 3.80 -12.05
N ASP A 513 -11.08 3.63 -13.35
CA ASP A 513 -12.27 3.02 -13.97
C ASP A 513 -11.99 1.61 -14.52
N THR A 514 -10.97 0.92 -13.99
CA THR A 514 -10.69 -0.50 -14.28
C THR A 514 -11.94 -1.37 -14.06
N SER A 515 -12.29 -2.19 -15.06
CA SER A 515 -13.43 -3.11 -14.99
C SER A 515 -13.28 -4.16 -13.88
N PRO A 516 -14.32 -4.40 -13.04
CA PRO A 516 -14.30 -5.44 -12.01
C PRO A 516 -13.99 -6.85 -12.50
N GLU A 517 -14.28 -7.15 -13.78
CA GLU A 517 -13.93 -8.40 -14.45
C GLU A 517 -12.48 -8.86 -14.16
N VAL A 518 -11.54 -7.92 -14.09
CA VAL A 518 -10.10 -8.17 -13.86
C VAL A 518 -9.84 -8.90 -12.54
N TRP A 519 -10.59 -8.59 -11.47
CA TRP A 519 -10.47 -9.29 -10.19
C TRP A 519 -11.54 -10.36 -9.98
N GLU A 520 -12.78 -10.16 -10.47
CA GLU A 520 -13.83 -11.19 -10.47
C GLU A 520 -13.31 -12.51 -11.07
N LYS A 521 -12.60 -12.43 -12.22
CA LYS A 521 -12.00 -13.61 -12.88
C LYS A 521 -10.89 -14.25 -12.05
N ALA A 522 -10.14 -13.47 -11.26
CA ALA A 522 -9.11 -13.99 -10.38
C ALA A 522 -9.72 -14.74 -9.18
N PHE A 523 -10.77 -14.18 -8.54
CA PHE A 523 -11.51 -14.87 -7.47
C PHE A 523 -12.23 -16.13 -7.99
N GLN A 524 -12.88 -16.05 -9.17
CA GLN A 524 -13.50 -17.21 -9.83
C GLN A 524 -12.48 -18.33 -10.13
N LYS A 525 -11.27 -17.97 -10.63
CA LYS A 525 -10.19 -18.92 -10.95
C LYS A 525 -9.60 -19.61 -9.71
N ARG A 526 -9.58 -18.94 -8.54
CA ARG A 526 -8.99 -19.45 -7.29
C ARG A 526 -9.98 -20.23 -6.41
N PHE A 527 -11.24 -19.81 -6.39
CA PHE A 527 -12.24 -20.30 -5.43
C PHE A 527 -13.49 -20.93 -6.07
N GLY A 528 -13.65 -20.85 -7.39
CA GLY A 528 -14.85 -21.29 -8.10
C GLY A 528 -15.87 -20.16 -8.30
N ASN A 529 -16.85 -20.39 -9.17
CA ASN A 529 -17.82 -19.37 -9.59
C ASN A 529 -18.78 -18.97 -8.47
N GLU A 530 -19.07 -19.89 -7.55
CA GLU A 530 -20.00 -19.75 -6.46
C GLU A 530 -19.36 -19.05 -5.24
N VAL A 531 -18.15 -19.47 -4.86
CA VAL A 531 -17.45 -18.95 -3.66
C VAL A 531 -16.63 -17.70 -3.97
N GLY A 532 -16.03 -17.60 -5.16
CA GLY A 532 -15.17 -16.47 -5.54
C GLY A 532 -15.80 -15.09 -5.30
N PRO A 533 -16.99 -14.80 -5.87
CA PRO A 533 -17.67 -13.51 -5.67
C PRO A 533 -18.07 -13.22 -4.22
N ILE A 534 -18.22 -14.23 -3.37
CA ILE A 534 -18.52 -14.07 -1.94
C ILE A 534 -17.25 -13.66 -1.18
N ILE A 535 -16.13 -14.33 -1.46
CA ILE A 535 -14.82 -14.02 -0.87
C ILE A 535 -14.30 -12.65 -1.32
N GLU A 536 -14.53 -12.28 -2.57
CA GLU A 536 -14.27 -10.94 -3.10
C GLU A 536 -14.97 -9.85 -2.24
N GLN A 537 -16.30 -9.93 -2.13
CA GLN A 537 -17.10 -8.99 -1.34
C GLN A 537 -16.67 -8.95 0.13
N ALA A 538 -16.33 -10.11 0.70
CA ALA A 538 -15.87 -10.22 2.08
C ALA A 538 -14.52 -9.49 2.27
N LEU A 539 -13.55 -9.70 1.38
CA LEU A 539 -12.23 -9.08 1.46
C LEU A 539 -12.28 -7.57 1.18
N HIS A 540 -13.06 -7.14 0.17
CA HIS A 540 -13.24 -5.72 -0.14
C HIS A 540 -13.83 -4.94 1.02
N LYS A 541 -14.75 -5.56 1.78
CA LYS A 541 -15.36 -4.99 2.98
C LYS A 541 -14.43 -5.05 4.20
N ALA A 542 -13.79 -6.20 4.47
CA ALA A 542 -12.85 -6.38 5.58
C ALA A 542 -11.64 -5.43 5.50
N SER A 543 -11.22 -5.09 4.28
CA SER A 543 -10.12 -4.14 4.02
C SER A 543 -10.37 -2.72 4.56
N TRP A 544 -11.60 -2.33 4.90
CA TRP A 544 -11.88 -1.04 5.54
C TRP A 544 -11.67 -1.05 7.06
N VAL A 545 -11.55 -2.22 7.70
CA VAL A 545 -11.43 -2.35 9.17
C VAL A 545 -10.15 -1.71 9.68
N LEU A 546 -8.98 -2.10 9.15
CA LEU A 546 -7.68 -1.57 9.61
C LEU A 546 -7.53 -0.04 9.37
N PRO A 547 -7.87 0.51 8.17
CA PRO A 547 -7.96 1.96 7.96
C PRO A 547 -8.82 2.70 8.98
N ARG A 548 -9.97 2.11 9.35
CA ARG A 548 -10.89 2.72 10.32
C ARG A 548 -10.32 2.68 11.73
N ILE A 549 -9.68 1.58 12.14
CA ILE A 549 -8.99 1.46 13.44
C ILE A 549 -7.92 2.56 13.56
N VAL A 550 -6.99 2.62 12.59
CA VAL A 550 -5.91 3.62 12.53
C VAL A 550 -6.43 5.05 12.65
N THR A 551 -7.53 5.36 11.96
CA THR A 551 -8.08 6.73 11.91
C THR A 551 -8.80 7.14 13.20
N SER A 552 -9.56 6.22 13.80
CA SER A 552 -10.65 6.57 14.72
C SER A 552 -10.56 6.05 16.15
N VAL A 553 -9.62 5.15 16.46
CA VAL A 553 -9.38 4.62 17.81
C VAL A 553 -7.92 4.30 18.13
N PHE A 554 -7.04 4.26 17.13
CA PHE A 554 -5.63 3.93 17.32
C PHE A 554 -4.87 5.07 18.02
N PRO A 555 -4.16 4.81 19.14
CA PRO A 555 -3.47 5.86 19.89
C PRO A 555 -2.38 6.55 19.06
N TYR A 556 -2.37 7.89 19.04
CA TYR A 556 -1.47 8.69 18.21
C TYR A 556 0.00 8.27 18.37
N ARG A 557 0.48 8.20 19.62
CA ARG A 557 1.86 7.83 19.97
C ARG A 557 2.36 6.48 19.45
N GLU A 558 1.45 5.56 19.10
CA GLU A 558 1.81 4.24 18.53
C GLU A 558 1.89 4.26 16.99
N PHE A 559 1.74 5.42 16.33
CA PHE A 559 1.89 5.52 14.88
C PHE A 559 3.20 4.96 14.30
N PRO A 560 4.38 5.01 14.98
CA PRO A 560 5.62 4.58 14.34
C PRO A 560 5.58 3.11 13.91
N MET A 561 6.13 2.81 12.74
CA MET A 561 6.15 1.44 12.21
C MET A 561 6.92 0.48 13.12
N THR A 562 7.89 0.99 13.87
CA THR A 562 8.67 0.26 14.90
C THR A 562 8.02 0.27 16.31
N ARG A 563 6.73 0.65 16.42
CA ARG A 563 6.00 0.73 17.72
C ARG A 563 4.59 0.15 17.78
N GLY A 564 3.78 0.21 16.71
CA GLY A 564 2.38 -0.20 16.79
C GLY A 564 1.86 -1.01 15.60
N TRP A 565 0.93 -1.94 15.88
CA TRP A 565 0.49 -2.98 14.94
C TRP A 565 -1.03 -3.26 15.04
N PRO A 566 -1.87 -2.54 14.26
CA PRO A 566 -3.33 -2.64 14.25
C PRO A 566 -3.95 -4.03 13.98
N GLU A 567 -3.19 -4.98 13.41
CA GLU A 567 -3.69 -6.35 13.16
C GLU A 567 -3.62 -7.24 14.40
N LYS A 568 -2.70 -6.96 15.34
CA LYS A 568 -2.39 -7.85 16.48
C LYS A 568 -2.56 -7.20 17.85
N GLU A 569 -2.31 -5.90 18.01
CA GLU A 569 -2.25 -5.29 19.33
C GLU A 569 -3.63 -4.94 19.91
N ARG A 570 -3.82 -5.23 21.20
CA ARG A 570 -5.02 -4.83 21.95
C ARG A 570 -5.14 -3.30 22.20
N LEU A 571 -4.12 -2.51 21.83
CA LEU A 571 -3.99 -1.07 22.06
C LEU A 571 -3.98 -0.66 23.55
N GLY A 572 -3.35 -1.48 24.40
CA GLY A 572 -3.18 -1.24 25.84
C GLY A 572 -4.40 -1.54 26.70
N ASP A 573 -4.28 -1.30 28.00
CA ASP A 573 -5.34 -1.51 29.00
C ASP A 573 -6.41 -0.42 28.95
N LEU A 574 -7.65 -0.75 29.34
CA LEU A 574 -8.81 0.12 29.20
C LEU A 574 -8.61 1.56 29.73
N PRO A 575 -7.94 1.81 30.88
CA PRO A 575 -7.66 3.16 31.34
C PRO A 575 -6.84 3.99 30.33
N ALA A 576 -5.79 3.41 29.76
CA ALA A 576 -4.92 4.08 28.80
C ALA A 576 -5.58 4.23 27.42
N TYR A 577 -6.34 3.22 26.98
CA TYR A 577 -7.15 3.27 25.77
C TYR A 577 -8.24 4.36 25.85
N SER A 578 -8.89 4.51 27.01
CA SER A 578 -9.96 5.51 27.23
C SER A 578 -9.49 6.97 27.13
N THR A 579 -8.19 7.22 27.29
CA THR A 579 -7.58 8.56 27.25
C THR A 579 -6.66 8.78 26.05
N ALA A 580 -6.68 7.88 25.05
CA ALA A 580 -5.84 7.99 23.86
C ALA A 580 -6.26 9.15 22.94
N GLU A 581 -5.29 9.90 22.42
CA GLU A 581 -5.49 10.77 21.25
C GLU A 581 -5.59 9.92 19.98
N PHE A 582 -6.44 10.30 19.03
CA PHE A 582 -6.64 9.57 17.76
C PHE A 582 -6.01 10.29 16.57
N SER A 583 -5.78 9.58 15.45
CA SER A 583 -5.07 10.16 14.30
C SER A 583 -5.87 11.12 13.41
N ASP A 584 -7.21 11.15 13.49
CA ASP A 584 -8.00 12.30 13.03
C ASP A 584 -9.14 12.67 14.01
N MET A 585 -8.79 13.45 15.04
CA MET A 585 -9.74 14.04 15.99
C MET A 585 -10.58 15.21 15.43
N GLN A 586 -10.43 15.57 14.15
CA GLN A 586 -11.25 16.59 13.49
C GLN A 586 -12.42 15.96 12.73
N GLN A 587 -12.33 14.69 12.32
CA GLN A 587 -13.46 13.90 11.83
C GLN A 587 -14.17 13.07 12.92
N PHE A 588 -13.41 12.62 13.93
CA PHE A 588 -13.91 11.77 15.02
C PHE A 588 -13.88 12.50 16.37
N ALA A 589 -14.90 12.26 17.20
CA ALA A 589 -14.90 12.63 18.61
C ALA A 589 -14.21 11.53 19.44
N ASN A 590 -13.52 11.90 20.52
CA ASN A 590 -12.87 10.93 21.41
C ASN A 590 -13.81 10.39 22.51
N PHE A 591 -13.39 9.37 23.26
CA PHE A 591 -14.21 8.74 24.31
C PHE A 591 -14.62 9.70 25.43
N THR A 592 -13.77 10.68 25.73
CA THR A 592 -14.04 11.73 26.73
C THR A 592 -14.99 12.79 26.18
N ASP A 593 -14.94 13.11 24.88
CA ASP A 593 -15.90 14.03 24.23
C ASP A 593 -17.34 13.50 24.35
N GLU A 594 -17.57 12.20 24.09
CA GLU A 594 -18.90 11.60 24.22
C GLU A 594 -19.34 11.43 25.69
N ALA A 595 -18.42 11.06 26.59
CA ALA A 595 -18.71 11.05 28.03
C ALA A 595 -19.04 12.45 28.58
N ASN A 596 -18.45 13.51 28.03
CA ASN A 596 -18.83 14.90 28.32
C ASN A 596 -20.24 15.21 27.79
N LEU A 597 -20.51 14.89 26.51
CA LEU A 597 -21.79 15.12 25.84
C LEU A 597 -22.97 14.45 26.58
N LEU A 598 -22.80 13.19 27.00
CA LEU A 598 -23.81 12.44 27.74
C LEU A 598 -24.09 13.02 29.14
N VAL A 599 -23.08 13.57 29.81
CA VAL A 599 -23.18 14.03 31.21
C VAL A 599 -23.66 15.47 31.30
N ASP A 600 -23.07 16.39 30.53
CA ASP A 600 -23.31 17.84 30.63
C ASP A 600 -24.19 18.39 29.47
N GLY A 601 -24.51 17.56 28.48
CA GLY A 601 -25.16 17.99 27.25
C GLY A 601 -24.20 18.71 26.29
N GLY A 602 -24.69 19.06 25.11
CA GLY A 602 -23.89 19.72 24.08
C GLY A 602 -24.37 19.41 22.67
N GLU A 603 -23.49 19.66 21.69
CA GLU A 603 -23.73 19.49 20.26
C GLU A 603 -22.41 19.07 19.60
N GLU A 604 -22.38 17.95 18.88
CA GLU A 604 -21.18 17.41 18.24
C GLU A 604 -21.48 17.01 16.78
N PRO A 605 -20.83 17.64 15.78
CA PRO A 605 -20.97 17.25 14.36
C PRO A 605 -20.00 16.13 13.91
N ARG A 606 -18.93 15.85 14.65
CA ARG A 606 -17.99 14.75 14.37
C ARG A 606 -18.67 13.39 14.57
N ILE A 607 -18.09 12.34 13.99
CA ILE A 607 -18.55 10.97 14.24
C ILE A 607 -18.29 10.63 15.72
N LEU A 608 -19.36 10.33 16.46
CA LEU A 608 -19.27 9.91 17.86
C LEU A 608 -18.70 8.49 17.99
N PRO A 609 -17.99 8.16 19.08
CA PRO A 609 -17.57 6.80 19.39
C PRO A 609 -18.74 5.79 19.32
N SER A 610 -19.93 6.11 19.81
CA SER A 610 -21.13 5.25 19.69
C SER A 610 -21.55 4.97 18.23
N GLU A 611 -21.45 5.95 17.34
CA GLU A 611 -21.70 5.78 15.90
C GLU A 611 -20.60 4.95 15.23
N ASN A 612 -19.35 5.14 15.66
CA ASN A 612 -18.20 4.38 15.20
C ASN A 612 -18.27 2.91 15.66
N SER A 613 -18.72 2.67 16.90
CA SER A 613 -18.98 1.35 17.46
C SER A 613 -20.04 0.60 16.66
N ARG A 614 -21.13 1.27 16.28
CA ARG A 614 -22.17 0.69 15.41
C ARG A 614 -21.62 0.33 14.02
N TRP A 615 -20.76 1.16 13.44
CA TRP A 615 -20.11 0.87 12.16
C TRP A 615 -19.25 -0.41 12.24
N PHE A 616 -18.45 -0.53 13.30
CA PHE A 616 -17.63 -1.72 13.55
C PHE A 616 -18.47 -2.99 13.79
N GLU A 617 -19.60 -2.88 14.47
CA GLU A 617 -20.54 -4.00 14.65
C GLU A 617 -21.17 -4.43 13.30
N GLN A 618 -21.68 -3.47 12.52
CA GLN A 618 -22.29 -3.79 11.22
C GLN A 618 -21.30 -4.41 10.24
N VAL A 619 -20.07 -3.90 10.16
CA VAL A 619 -19.06 -4.45 9.24
C VAL A 619 -18.65 -5.87 9.67
N SER A 620 -18.55 -6.15 10.97
CA SER A 620 -18.33 -7.50 11.49
C SER A 620 -19.48 -8.46 11.14
N GLN A 621 -20.73 -8.04 11.36
CA GLN A 621 -21.91 -8.84 11.01
C GLN A 621 -21.98 -9.15 9.51
N ASP A 622 -21.68 -8.17 8.66
CA ASP A 622 -21.64 -8.34 7.20
C ASP A 622 -20.54 -9.32 6.74
N ILE A 623 -19.32 -9.20 7.28
CA ILE A 623 -18.20 -10.10 6.93
C ILE A 623 -18.51 -11.52 7.44
N ASN A 624 -18.98 -11.67 8.67
CA ASN A 624 -19.38 -12.98 9.23
C ASN A 624 -20.49 -13.63 8.40
N ARG A 625 -21.49 -12.85 7.94
CA ARG A 625 -22.52 -13.36 7.03
C ARG A 625 -21.93 -13.92 5.75
N LEU A 626 -21.03 -13.17 5.09
CA LEU A 626 -20.39 -13.59 3.83
C LEU A 626 -19.46 -14.81 4.04
N VAL A 627 -18.69 -14.84 5.12
CA VAL A 627 -17.87 -16.01 5.49
C VAL A 627 -18.74 -17.25 5.68
N SER A 628 -19.81 -17.17 6.48
CA SER A 628 -20.76 -18.27 6.65
C SER A 628 -21.70 -18.48 5.46
N GLU A 629 -21.55 -17.72 4.37
CA GLU A 629 -22.15 -17.99 3.06
C GLU A 629 -21.17 -18.82 2.22
N ALA A 630 -19.92 -18.38 2.11
CA ALA A 630 -18.82 -19.13 1.47
C ALA A 630 -18.62 -20.53 2.08
N GLU A 631 -18.66 -20.67 3.41
CA GLU A 631 -18.54 -21.95 4.12
C GLU A 631 -19.59 -23.00 3.72
N LYS A 632 -20.77 -22.58 3.25
CA LYS A 632 -21.83 -23.50 2.77
C LYS A 632 -21.56 -24.04 1.37
N TYR A 633 -20.72 -23.36 0.60
CA TYR A 633 -20.39 -23.68 -0.80
C TYR A 633 -18.93 -24.12 -0.96
N MET A 634 -18.19 -24.35 0.15
CA MET A 634 -16.83 -24.85 0.09
C MET A 634 -16.75 -26.19 -0.67
N PRO A 635 -15.74 -26.38 -1.53
CA PRO A 635 -15.56 -27.62 -2.28
C PRO A 635 -15.27 -28.81 -1.35
N ASN A 636 -15.69 -30.00 -1.77
CA ASN A 636 -15.35 -31.27 -1.09
C ASN A 636 -13.84 -31.58 -1.13
N GLU A 637 -13.11 -31.01 -2.09
CA GLU A 637 -11.65 -31.08 -2.17
C GLU A 637 -11.02 -29.88 -1.46
N ARG A 638 -9.98 -30.13 -0.65
CA ARG A 638 -9.41 -29.15 0.28
C ARG A 638 -8.67 -28.02 -0.45
N ASN A 639 -9.28 -26.84 -0.52
CA ASN A 639 -8.63 -25.62 -1.00
C ASN A 639 -7.98 -24.84 0.16
N ARG A 640 -6.65 -24.93 0.28
CA ARG A 640 -5.87 -24.27 1.35
C ARG A 640 -5.87 -22.74 1.25
N GLU A 641 -5.86 -22.16 0.05
CA GLU A 641 -5.95 -20.70 -0.12
C GLU A 641 -7.27 -20.19 0.46
N LEU A 642 -8.37 -20.92 0.22
CA LEU A 642 -9.69 -20.59 0.74
C LEU A 642 -9.77 -20.72 2.27
N GLU A 643 -9.20 -21.78 2.86
CA GLU A 643 -9.14 -21.97 4.31
C GLU A 643 -8.40 -20.82 5.01
N VAL A 644 -7.21 -20.45 4.52
CA VAL A 644 -6.42 -19.34 5.06
C VAL A 644 -7.16 -18.01 4.86
N THR A 645 -7.75 -17.78 3.69
CA THR A 645 -8.56 -16.57 3.41
C THR A 645 -9.76 -16.45 4.35
N ILE A 646 -10.42 -17.57 4.69
CA ILE A 646 -11.51 -17.60 5.68
C ILE A 646 -10.99 -17.30 7.09
N ALA A 647 -9.78 -17.75 7.46
CA ALA A 647 -9.16 -17.38 8.73
C ALA A 647 -8.83 -15.87 8.80
N ASP A 648 -8.22 -15.31 7.75
CA ASP A 648 -7.97 -13.86 7.60
C ASP A 648 -9.26 -13.03 7.77
N LEU A 649 -10.32 -13.40 7.06
CA LEU A 649 -11.62 -12.72 7.15
C LEU A 649 -12.24 -12.82 8.54
N LYS A 650 -12.10 -13.97 9.23
CA LYS A 650 -12.54 -14.14 10.62
C LYS A 650 -11.73 -13.29 11.60
N ILE A 651 -10.41 -13.15 11.41
CA ILE A 651 -9.56 -12.27 12.22
C ILE A 651 -10.00 -10.82 12.05
N LEU A 652 -10.08 -10.32 10.80
CA LEU A 652 -10.51 -8.94 10.51
C LEU A 652 -11.94 -8.64 11.00
N SER A 653 -12.85 -9.60 10.87
CA SER A 653 -14.23 -9.49 11.37
C SER A 653 -14.29 -9.39 12.90
N ASN A 654 -13.46 -10.16 13.62
CA ASN A 654 -13.45 -10.14 15.08
C ASN A 654 -12.61 -8.99 15.67
N LEU A 655 -11.64 -8.44 14.93
CA LEU A 655 -11.02 -7.15 15.24
C LEU A 655 -12.06 -6.01 15.20
N ALA A 656 -12.92 -5.99 14.19
CA ALA A 656 -14.06 -5.06 14.16
C ALA A 656 -15.01 -5.30 15.36
N LEU A 657 -15.37 -6.54 15.65
CA LEU A 657 -16.23 -6.87 16.80
C LEU A 657 -15.60 -6.42 18.13
N PHE A 658 -14.30 -6.63 18.33
CA PHE A 658 -13.54 -6.17 19.50
C PHE A 658 -13.69 -4.67 19.71
N HIS A 659 -13.43 -3.84 18.69
CA HIS A 659 -13.61 -2.39 18.82
C HIS A 659 -15.08 -2.00 19.03
N SER A 660 -16.04 -2.70 18.42
CA SER A 660 -17.49 -2.47 18.64
C SER A 660 -18.01 -2.82 20.05
N ARG A 661 -17.16 -3.39 20.90
CA ARG A 661 -17.42 -3.63 22.34
C ARG A 661 -16.52 -2.80 23.23
N ARG A 662 -15.25 -2.61 22.84
CA ARG A 662 -14.28 -1.83 23.60
C ARG A 662 -14.49 -0.32 23.56
N ILE A 663 -15.13 0.20 22.50
CA ILE A 663 -15.56 1.62 22.46
C ILE A 663 -16.61 1.92 23.55
N PRO A 664 -17.72 1.14 23.69
CA PRO A 664 -18.62 1.21 24.84
C PRO A 664 -17.92 1.11 26.20
N ALA A 665 -16.94 0.20 26.34
CA ALA A 665 -16.15 0.08 27.57
C ALA A 665 -15.38 1.37 27.90
N ALA A 666 -14.74 1.97 26.89
CA ALA A 666 -13.95 3.19 27.04
C ALA A 666 -14.82 4.41 27.41
N VAL A 667 -15.95 4.61 26.73
CA VAL A 667 -16.90 5.69 27.06
C VAL A 667 -17.47 5.49 28.48
N SER A 668 -17.81 4.25 28.86
CA SER A 668 -18.29 3.94 30.22
C SER A 668 -17.20 4.18 31.29
N TYR A 669 -15.94 3.91 30.98
CA TYR A 669 -14.81 4.23 31.86
C TYR A 669 -14.59 5.76 31.99
N CYS A 670 -14.69 6.52 30.89
CA CYS A 670 -14.68 8.00 30.93
C CYS A 670 -15.85 8.56 31.75
N LEU A 671 -17.05 7.98 31.63
CA LEU A 671 -18.23 8.33 32.43
C LEU A 671 -17.97 8.06 33.92
N PHE A 672 -17.41 6.91 34.28
CA PHE A 672 -16.97 6.62 35.63
C PHE A 672 -15.94 7.65 36.12
N GLU A 673 -14.86 7.91 35.38
CA GLU A 673 -13.82 8.84 35.84
C GLU A 673 -14.32 10.29 35.96
N LYS A 674 -15.34 10.70 35.20
CA LYS A 674 -15.99 12.03 35.30
C LYS A 674 -16.98 12.14 36.47
N THR A 675 -17.73 11.08 36.78
CA THR A 675 -18.85 11.11 37.75
C THR A 675 -18.55 10.47 39.10
N LYS A 676 -17.58 9.54 39.13
CA LYS A 676 -17.31 8.55 40.18
C LYS A 676 -18.50 7.65 40.53
N ASP A 677 -19.47 7.49 39.63
CA ASP A 677 -20.55 6.51 39.76
C ASP A 677 -20.02 5.10 39.43
N VAL A 678 -19.87 4.27 40.47
CA VAL A 678 -19.37 2.89 40.35
C VAL A 678 -20.17 2.04 39.36
N THR A 679 -21.43 2.39 39.06
CA THR A 679 -22.25 1.64 38.12
C THR A 679 -21.88 1.87 36.64
N ALA A 680 -21.16 2.95 36.32
CA ALA A 680 -20.52 3.13 35.02
C ALA A 680 -19.19 2.35 34.90
N LEU A 681 -18.53 2.04 36.02
CA LEU A 681 -17.40 1.11 36.05
C LEU A 681 -17.89 -0.35 35.91
N ASP A 682 -19.05 -0.69 36.46
CA ASP A 682 -19.72 -1.96 36.22
C ASP A 682 -20.03 -2.17 34.71
N ASP A 683 -20.53 -1.14 34.02
CA ASP A 683 -20.73 -1.18 32.56
C ASP A 683 -19.40 -1.32 31.79
N ALA A 684 -18.37 -0.58 32.19
CA ALA A 684 -17.05 -0.65 31.55
C ALA A 684 -16.44 -2.06 31.64
N ILE A 685 -16.58 -2.72 32.79
CA ILE A 685 -16.15 -4.11 33.02
C ILE A 685 -16.98 -5.09 32.19
N ALA A 686 -18.30 -4.89 32.08
CA ALA A 686 -19.16 -5.72 31.25
C ALA A 686 -18.79 -5.65 29.77
N PHE A 687 -18.59 -4.45 29.23
CA PHE A 687 -18.19 -4.26 27.82
C PHE A 687 -16.75 -4.72 27.53
N GLU A 688 -15.81 -4.60 28.47
CA GLU A 688 -14.45 -5.15 28.31
C GLU A 688 -14.48 -6.70 28.29
N ARG A 689 -15.37 -7.34 29.05
CA ARG A 689 -15.62 -8.80 28.97
C ARG A 689 -16.19 -9.21 27.60
N GLU A 690 -17.07 -8.41 27.01
CA GLU A 690 -17.55 -8.65 25.64
C GLU A 690 -16.44 -8.46 24.59
N ALA A 691 -15.57 -7.45 24.76
CA ALA A 691 -14.40 -7.25 23.90
C ALA A 691 -13.42 -8.43 23.99
N ILE A 692 -13.10 -8.91 25.20
CA ILE A 692 -12.30 -10.13 25.43
C ILE A 692 -12.94 -11.36 24.79
N THR A 693 -14.28 -11.47 24.83
CA THR A 693 -15.00 -12.55 24.17
C THR A 693 -14.81 -12.50 22.65
N ALA A 694 -14.89 -11.31 22.02
CA ALA A 694 -14.58 -11.14 20.61
C ALA A 694 -13.11 -11.46 20.28
N TRP A 695 -12.17 -11.04 21.13
CA TRP A 695 -10.74 -11.33 20.97
C TRP A 695 -10.44 -12.84 21.05
N SER A 696 -11.17 -13.60 21.89
CA SER A 696 -11.05 -15.05 21.93
C SER A 696 -11.38 -15.73 20.57
N GLN A 697 -12.24 -15.11 19.75
CA GLN A 697 -12.58 -15.61 18.42
C GLN A 697 -11.47 -15.33 17.38
N ILE A 698 -10.69 -14.25 17.55
CA ILE A 698 -9.46 -14.02 16.79
C ILE A 698 -8.49 -15.17 17.04
N VAL A 699 -8.21 -15.48 18.31
CA VAL A 699 -7.32 -16.58 18.71
C VAL A 699 -7.84 -17.93 18.21
N ALA A 700 -9.15 -18.16 18.25
CA ALA A 700 -9.76 -19.39 17.74
C ALA A 700 -9.64 -19.54 16.21
N ALA A 701 -9.63 -18.43 15.45
CA ALA A 701 -9.43 -18.42 14.00
C ALA A 701 -7.95 -18.54 13.60
N SER A 702 -7.01 -17.99 14.38
CA SER A 702 -5.60 -17.91 14.00
C SER A 702 -4.76 -19.13 14.40
N LYS A 703 -5.01 -19.72 15.58
CA LYS A 703 -4.15 -20.69 16.29
C LYS A 703 -3.67 -21.92 15.48
N ASP A 704 -4.47 -22.37 14.51
CA ASP A 704 -4.21 -23.58 13.73
C ASP A 704 -3.55 -23.24 12.38
N VAL A 705 -3.67 -21.98 11.93
CA VAL A 705 -3.25 -21.49 10.60
C VAL A 705 -1.92 -20.72 10.66
N PHE A 706 -1.76 -19.80 11.61
CA PHE A 706 -0.59 -18.92 11.72
C PHE A 706 0.41 -19.45 12.75
N ASN A 707 1.71 -19.24 12.55
CA ASN A 707 2.71 -19.68 13.51
C ASN A 707 2.62 -18.92 14.85
N ASP A 708 3.14 -19.54 15.91
CA ASP A 708 2.92 -19.12 17.31
C ASP A 708 3.80 -17.96 17.78
N ASP A 709 4.76 -17.52 16.95
CA ASP A 709 5.62 -16.35 17.19
C ASP A 709 5.85 -15.61 15.86
N LEU A 710 5.28 -14.41 15.75
CA LEU A 710 5.14 -13.66 14.50
C LEU A 710 6.07 -12.44 14.54
N LEU A 711 7.33 -12.64 14.14
CA LEU A 711 8.41 -11.67 14.31
C LEU A 711 8.36 -10.52 13.29
N PHE A 712 7.72 -9.41 13.67
CA PHE A 712 7.51 -8.23 12.81
C PHE A 712 8.11 -6.92 13.37
N GLY A 713 8.91 -6.99 14.43
CA GLY A 713 9.60 -5.85 15.04
C GLY A 713 10.07 -6.14 16.47
N VAL A 714 10.18 -5.10 17.31
CA VAL A 714 10.61 -5.25 18.71
C VAL A 714 9.58 -6.01 19.56
N CYS A 715 9.93 -7.20 20.04
CA CYS A 715 9.04 -8.03 20.84
C CYS A 715 8.55 -7.35 22.12
N ASN A 716 9.44 -6.62 22.81
CA ASN A 716 9.09 -5.85 24.02
C ASN A 716 8.19 -4.62 23.75
N ALA A 717 7.93 -4.27 22.49
CA ALA A 717 6.95 -3.26 22.09
C ALA A 717 5.60 -3.86 21.70
N GLY A 718 5.47 -5.19 21.64
CA GLY A 718 4.28 -5.89 21.15
C GLY A 718 4.42 -6.48 19.74
N LEU A 719 5.54 -6.27 19.04
CA LEU A 719 5.71 -6.63 17.62
C LEU A 719 6.18 -8.08 17.35
N CYS A 720 5.95 -8.99 18.31
CA CYS A 720 6.20 -10.44 18.22
C CYS A 720 5.04 -11.25 18.84
N GLY A 721 5.18 -12.58 18.92
CA GLY A 721 4.18 -13.45 19.53
C GLY A 721 2.93 -13.62 18.65
N HIS A 722 1.79 -13.88 19.28
CA HIS A 722 0.53 -14.23 18.64
C HIS A 722 -0.65 -13.60 19.39
N TRP A 723 -1.84 -13.50 18.78
CA TRP A 723 -3.05 -12.89 19.39
C TRP A 723 -3.46 -13.49 20.76
N LYS A 724 -2.96 -14.68 21.11
CA LYS A 724 -3.18 -15.35 22.41
C LYS A 724 -2.48 -14.60 23.57
N ASP A 725 -1.33 -13.99 23.31
CA ASP A 725 -0.53 -13.32 24.33
C ASP A 725 -1.18 -11.97 24.70
N GLU A 726 -1.82 -11.34 23.71
CA GLU A 726 -2.68 -10.16 23.85
C GLU A 726 -3.99 -10.49 24.60
N LEU A 727 -4.54 -11.70 24.42
CA LEU A 727 -5.69 -12.19 25.19
C LEU A 727 -5.34 -12.31 26.68
N GLU A 728 -4.21 -12.94 27.01
CA GLU A 728 -3.72 -13.01 28.40
C GLU A 728 -3.49 -11.62 29.01
N ALA A 729 -3.04 -10.66 28.20
CA ALA A 729 -2.85 -9.27 28.62
C ALA A 729 -4.18 -8.52 28.81
N LEU A 730 -5.18 -8.71 27.94
CA LEU A 730 -6.53 -8.18 28.13
C LEU A 730 -7.19 -8.76 29.41
N GLU A 731 -7.12 -10.07 29.62
CA GLU A 731 -7.65 -10.69 30.84
C GLU A 731 -6.97 -10.17 32.12
N ARG A 732 -5.69 -9.79 32.04
CA ARG A 732 -4.95 -9.16 33.15
C ARG A 732 -5.54 -7.79 33.47
N GLY A 733 -5.68 -6.93 32.46
CA GLY A 733 -6.30 -5.61 32.60
C GLY A 733 -7.74 -5.68 33.12
N LEU A 734 -8.52 -6.67 32.68
CA LEU A 734 -9.86 -6.92 33.22
C LEU A 734 -9.84 -7.23 34.72
N ARG A 735 -8.95 -8.12 35.18
CA ARG A 735 -8.81 -8.44 36.62
C ARG A 735 -8.39 -7.23 37.44
N GLU A 736 -7.58 -6.34 36.88
CA GLU A 736 -7.18 -5.08 37.52
C GLU A 736 -8.35 -4.07 37.62
N LEU A 737 -9.23 -4.00 36.60
CA LEU A 737 -10.49 -3.23 36.67
C LEU A 737 -11.46 -3.80 37.72
N GLU A 738 -11.58 -5.13 37.78
CA GLU A 738 -12.44 -5.83 38.75
C GLU A 738 -11.94 -5.62 40.18
N GLN A 739 -10.63 -5.73 40.44
CA GLN A 739 -10.05 -5.37 41.74
C GLN A 739 -10.29 -3.89 42.08
N LYS A 740 -10.05 -2.97 41.14
CA LYS A 740 -10.34 -1.54 41.31
C LYS A 740 -11.82 -1.30 41.68
N ARG A 741 -12.74 -2.15 41.19
CA ARG A 741 -14.17 -2.05 41.46
C ARG A 741 -14.60 -2.67 42.80
N ASP A 742 -13.94 -3.74 43.24
CA ASP A 742 -14.16 -4.36 44.56
C ASP A 742 -13.60 -3.51 45.72
N GLU A 743 -12.51 -2.77 45.49
CA GLU A 743 -11.91 -1.85 46.46
C GLU A 743 -12.74 -0.57 46.70
N MET A 744 -13.77 -0.30 45.90
CA MET A 744 -14.57 0.93 46.00
C MET A 744 -15.75 0.83 46.98
N PRO A 745 -15.96 1.85 47.85
CA PRO A 745 -17.06 1.86 48.80
C PRO A 745 -18.41 2.02 48.07
N THR A 746 -19.30 1.05 48.26
CA THR A 746 -20.64 1.02 47.65
C THR A 746 -21.58 2.14 48.12
N THR A 747 -21.25 2.82 49.22
CA THR A 747 -21.86 4.08 49.67
C THR A 747 -20.80 4.96 50.32
N GLY A 748 -20.66 6.24 49.90
CA GLY A 748 -19.59 7.08 50.47
C GLY A 748 -19.28 8.45 49.87
N ALA A 749 -20.02 8.95 48.86
CA ALA A 749 -19.79 10.29 48.29
C ALA A 749 -21.07 10.90 47.70
N ALA A 750 -21.02 12.20 47.37
CA ALA A 750 -22.05 12.87 46.57
C ALA A 750 -21.90 12.50 45.09
N ILE A 751 -22.21 11.24 44.77
CA ILE A 751 -22.15 10.69 43.41
C ILE A 751 -23.21 11.39 42.53
N ARG A 752 -22.77 12.03 41.44
CA ARG A 752 -23.66 12.44 40.35
C ARG A 752 -23.98 11.18 39.56
N THR A 753 -25.20 10.67 39.64
CA THR A 753 -25.60 9.45 38.91
C THR A 753 -25.23 9.57 37.43
N ALA A 754 -24.50 8.58 36.92
CA ALA A 754 -24.03 8.61 35.55
C ALA A 754 -25.18 8.35 34.56
N PRO A 755 -25.19 9.01 33.39
CA PRO A 755 -25.89 8.47 32.24
C PRO A 755 -25.22 7.15 31.84
N ARG A 756 -26.00 6.21 31.30
CA ARG A 756 -25.45 4.99 30.68
C ARG A 756 -24.89 5.32 29.30
N TYR A 757 -23.95 4.51 28.82
CA TYR A 757 -23.61 4.50 27.39
C TYR A 757 -24.89 4.24 26.56
N GLN A 758 -24.98 4.90 25.40
CA GLN A 758 -26.12 4.78 24.49
C GLN A 758 -25.62 4.32 23.13
N THR A 759 -26.04 3.13 22.69
CA THR A 759 -25.79 2.68 21.32
C THR A 759 -26.47 3.64 20.36
N ALA A 760 -25.70 4.22 19.44
CA ALA A 760 -26.26 5.12 18.43
C ALA A 760 -27.36 4.41 17.64
N SER A 761 -28.49 5.09 17.40
CA SER A 761 -29.48 4.63 16.43
C SER A 761 -28.90 4.61 15.02
N ASP A 762 -29.52 3.85 14.12
CA ASP A 762 -29.31 4.18 12.71
C ASP A 762 -30.04 5.47 12.38
N LYS A 763 -29.25 6.52 12.13
CA LYS A 763 -29.75 7.86 11.82
C LYS A 763 -30.15 8.00 10.34
N GLY A 764 -29.71 7.07 9.47
CA GLY A 764 -30.00 7.12 8.03
C GLY A 764 -29.59 8.44 7.38
N GLN A 765 -30.29 8.83 6.30
CA GLN A 765 -30.09 10.12 5.64
C GLN A 765 -30.83 11.25 6.38
N LEU A 766 -30.26 11.71 7.50
CA LEU A 766 -30.76 12.86 8.26
C LEU A 766 -30.79 14.16 7.44
N PHE A 767 -29.77 14.35 6.61
CA PHE A 767 -29.56 15.57 5.84
C PHE A 767 -29.56 15.22 4.36
N ASN A 768 -30.39 15.91 3.59
CA ASN A 768 -30.23 16.03 2.15
C ASN A 768 -29.40 17.30 1.90
N VAL A 769 -28.14 17.10 1.53
CA VAL A 769 -27.17 18.16 1.24
C VAL A 769 -27.00 18.27 -0.28
N VAL A 770 -27.26 19.44 -0.81
CA VAL A 770 -26.97 19.80 -2.21
C VAL A 770 -25.96 20.93 -2.20
N HIS A 771 -24.76 20.63 -2.66
CA HIS A 771 -23.60 21.51 -2.67
C HIS A 771 -22.98 21.51 -4.07
N ASP A 772 -22.51 22.66 -4.51
CA ASP A 772 -21.73 22.83 -5.75
C ASP A 772 -20.29 23.18 -5.33
N PRO A 773 -19.32 22.24 -5.40
CA PRO A 773 -17.98 22.43 -4.89
C PRO A 773 -17.24 23.62 -5.52
N VAL A 774 -16.86 24.60 -4.70
CA VAL A 774 -16.04 25.74 -5.14
C VAL A 774 -14.59 25.29 -5.21
N VAL A 775 -14.23 24.62 -6.30
CA VAL A 775 -12.90 24.01 -6.51
C VAL A 775 -11.81 24.98 -6.97
N THR A 776 -12.16 26.22 -7.35
CA THR A 776 -11.19 27.28 -7.69
C THR A 776 -11.62 28.64 -7.15
N ASN A 777 -10.64 29.52 -6.89
CA ASN A 777 -10.88 30.92 -6.51
C ASN A 777 -9.68 31.81 -6.93
N PRO A 778 -9.87 33.04 -7.45
CA PRO A 778 -8.75 33.93 -7.74
C PRO A 778 -8.00 34.37 -6.47
N VAL A 779 -6.68 34.57 -6.56
CA VAL A 779 -5.92 35.23 -5.49
C VAL A 779 -6.44 36.66 -5.28
N GLY A 780 -6.66 37.02 -4.01
CA GLY A 780 -7.13 38.36 -3.61
C GLY A 780 -8.65 38.55 -3.64
N GLU A 781 -9.42 37.56 -4.12
CA GLU A 781 -10.88 37.58 -4.12
C GLU A 781 -11.46 36.77 -2.94
N PRO A 782 -12.60 37.18 -2.33
CA PRO A 782 -13.19 36.52 -1.18
C PRO A 782 -13.95 35.24 -1.57
N LEU A 783 -13.60 34.12 -0.93
CA LEU A 783 -14.20 32.81 -1.20
C LEU A 783 -15.62 32.72 -0.59
N LYS A 784 -16.64 32.75 -1.44
CA LYS A 784 -18.04 32.51 -1.05
C LYS A 784 -18.43 31.04 -1.23
N ILE A 785 -18.75 30.37 -0.13
CA ILE A 785 -19.32 29.01 -0.15
C ILE A 785 -20.83 29.08 0.05
N THR A 786 -21.59 28.32 -0.74
CA THR A 786 -23.06 28.23 -0.65
C THR A 786 -23.50 26.77 -0.70
N VAL A 787 -24.41 26.38 0.20
CA VAL A 787 -24.92 25.01 0.33
C VAL A 787 -26.43 25.04 0.55
N THR A 788 -27.16 24.04 0.06
CA THR A 788 -28.57 23.82 0.42
C THR A 788 -28.68 22.57 1.28
N ILE A 789 -29.24 22.70 2.48
CA ILE A 789 -29.33 21.63 3.48
C ILE A 789 -30.76 21.52 3.97
N LYS A 790 -31.34 20.32 3.85
CA LYS A 790 -32.66 19.97 4.37
C LYS A 790 -32.55 18.84 5.37
N ALA A 791 -33.11 19.02 6.55
CA ALA A 791 -33.26 17.98 7.57
C ALA A 791 -34.75 17.84 7.95
N PRO A 792 -35.30 16.62 8.14
CA PRO A 792 -36.71 16.44 8.52
C PRO A 792 -37.10 17.11 9.84
N ALA A 793 -36.16 17.26 10.78
CA ALA A 793 -36.38 17.93 12.06
C ALA A 793 -36.34 19.47 11.96
N GLY A 794 -35.83 20.03 10.85
CA GLY A 794 -35.37 21.42 10.77
C GLY A 794 -33.85 21.52 10.94
N VAL A 795 -33.24 22.55 10.34
CA VAL A 795 -31.78 22.80 10.40
C VAL A 795 -31.52 23.95 11.35
N LYS A 796 -30.85 23.63 12.47
CA LYS A 796 -30.58 24.50 13.60
C LYS A 796 -29.42 25.46 13.33
N TRP A 797 -28.30 24.92 12.86
CA TRP A 797 -27.17 25.70 12.39
C TRP A 797 -26.34 24.97 11.34
N VAL A 798 -25.54 25.76 10.61
CA VAL A 798 -24.56 25.31 9.61
C VAL A 798 -23.28 26.14 9.80
N ARG A 799 -22.11 25.52 9.73
CA ARG A 799 -20.81 26.17 9.91
C ARG A 799 -19.84 25.75 8.79
N LEU A 800 -19.11 26.72 8.25
CA LEU A 800 -17.98 26.48 7.37
C LEU A 800 -16.72 26.31 8.22
N ARG A 801 -16.04 25.18 8.09
CA ARG A 801 -14.70 24.92 8.65
C ARG A 801 -13.68 25.09 7.55
N HIS A 802 -12.70 25.98 7.71
CA HIS A 802 -11.80 26.35 6.60
C HIS A 802 -10.38 26.72 7.07
N ARG A 803 -9.40 26.54 6.17
CA ARG A 803 -8.01 27.00 6.30
C ARG A 803 -7.27 26.97 4.96
N SER A 804 -6.07 27.52 4.91
CA SER A 804 -5.06 27.14 3.91
C SER A 804 -4.79 25.64 3.95
N VAL A 805 -4.34 25.04 2.84
CA VAL A 805 -3.76 23.69 2.79
C VAL A 805 -2.37 23.67 3.44
N ASN A 806 -2.35 23.95 4.74
CA ASN A 806 -1.23 23.78 5.65
C ASN A 806 -1.80 23.13 6.93
N GLN A 807 -1.29 21.94 7.28
CA GLN A 807 -1.78 21.15 8.42
C GLN A 807 -1.46 21.76 9.80
N GLU A 808 -0.46 22.64 9.91
CA GLU A 808 -0.14 23.39 11.15
C GLU A 808 -1.25 24.39 11.51
N LYS A 809 -1.92 24.96 10.50
CA LYS A 809 -2.98 25.95 10.70
C LYS A 809 -4.25 25.21 11.18
N PRO A 810 -4.85 25.57 12.33
CA PRO A 810 -6.13 25.02 12.75
C PRO A 810 -7.25 25.47 11.82
N TYR A 811 -8.33 24.69 11.73
CA TYR A 811 -9.54 25.11 11.03
C TYR A 811 -10.19 26.30 11.74
N LYS A 812 -10.35 27.41 11.02
CA LYS A 812 -11.26 28.49 11.39
C LYS A 812 -12.71 28.06 11.22
N THR A 813 -13.62 28.72 11.92
CA THR A 813 -15.07 28.46 11.85
C THR A 813 -15.82 29.74 11.51
N LEU A 814 -16.68 29.70 10.50
CA LEU A 814 -17.64 30.77 10.20
C LEU A 814 -19.07 30.21 10.23
N PRO A 815 -20.05 30.89 10.85
CA PRO A 815 -21.45 30.51 10.72
C PRO A 815 -21.91 30.74 9.28
N MET A 816 -22.56 29.75 8.67
CA MET A 816 -23.20 29.92 7.37
C MET A 816 -24.62 30.45 7.59
N LEU A 817 -24.90 31.65 7.06
CA LEU A 817 -26.18 32.33 7.25
C LEU A 817 -27.15 32.00 6.11
N ARG A 818 -28.46 31.94 6.41
CA ARG A 818 -29.50 31.69 5.39
C ARG A 818 -29.45 32.77 4.30
N SER A 819 -29.45 32.36 3.03
CA SER A 819 -29.21 33.21 1.86
C SER A 819 -30.12 32.80 0.70
N GLY A 820 -31.13 33.62 0.42
CA GLY A 820 -32.08 33.39 -0.68
C GLY A 820 -33.22 32.46 -0.26
N SER A 821 -33.09 31.17 -0.51
CA SER A 821 -34.11 30.18 -0.11
C SER A 821 -34.04 29.89 1.40
N ALA A 822 -35.12 29.32 1.95
CA ALA A 822 -35.18 28.95 3.37
C ALA A 822 -34.09 27.94 3.77
N ASP A 823 -33.74 27.02 2.85
CA ASP A 823 -32.85 25.89 3.09
C ASP A 823 -31.41 26.13 2.59
N THR A 824 -31.15 27.32 2.02
CA THR A 824 -29.84 27.68 1.44
C THR A 824 -29.04 28.53 2.42
N TYR A 825 -27.81 28.13 2.69
CA TYR A 825 -26.88 28.74 3.63
C TYR A 825 -25.60 29.17 2.91
N SER A 826 -24.98 30.27 3.34
CA SER A 826 -23.70 30.72 2.78
C SER A 826 -22.79 31.37 3.82
N ALA A 827 -21.48 31.24 3.61
CA ALA A 827 -20.45 32.02 4.30
C ALA A 827 -19.47 32.61 3.27
N VAL A 828 -18.79 33.69 3.65
CA VAL A 828 -17.75 34.33 2.83
C VAL A 828 -16.50 34.42 3.68
N VAL A 829 -15.43 33.75 3.23
CA VAL A 829 -14.09 33.95 3.79
C VAL A 829 -13.53 35.24 3.18
N ALA A 830 -13.13 36.19 4.01
CA ALA A 830 -12.59 37.45 3.52
C ALA A 830 -11.25 37.23 2.78
N ALA A 831 -11.01 37.97 1.71
CA ALA A 831 -9.79 37.83 0.90
C ALA A 831 -8.48 37.90 1.72
N GLY A 832 -8.43 38.78 2.73
CA GLY A 832 -7.29 38.90 3.65
C GLY A 832 -7.08 37.72 4.61
N GLU A 833 -7.96 36.71 4.60
CA GLU A 833 -7.80 35.44 5.32
C GLU A 833 -7.39 34.27 4.41
N ILE A 834 -7.23 34.53 3.11
CA ILE A 834 -6.81 33.57 2.09
C ILE A 834 -5.34 33.86 1.76
N ASP A 835 -4.47 33.06 2.36
CA ASP A 835 -3.01 33.14 2.20
C ASP A 835 -2.59 32.52 0.86
N PRO A 836 -2.14 33.32 -0.14
CA PRO A 836 -1.93 32.84 -1.52
C PRO A 836 -0.76 31.86 -1.66
N THR A 837 0.08 31.78 -0.64
CA THR A 837 1.21 30.83 -0.51
C THR A 837 0.75 29.38 -0.53
N TRP A 838 -0.50 29.09 -0.17
CA TRP A 838 -1.10 27.76 -0.20
C TRP A 838 -2.41 27.80 -0.99
N ASP A 839 -2.89 26.64 -1.43
CA ASP A 839 -4.30 26.50 -1.78
C ASP A 839 -5.18 26.59 -0.52
N TYR A 840 -6.51 26.59 -0.69
CA TYR A 840 -7.45 26.60 0.43
C TYR A 840 -8.19 25.27 0.56
N MET A 841 -8.72 24.97 1.74
CA MET A 841 -9.58 23.80 1.96
C MET A 841 -10.70 24.10 2.94
N TYR A 842 -11.85 23.45 2.74
CA TYR A 842 -13.00 23.57 3.63
C TYR A 842 -13.84 22.29 3.74
N PHE A 843 -14.62 22.21 4.81
CA PHE A 843 -15.75 21.29 4.97
C PHE A 843 -16.88 21.98 5.74
N ILE A 844 -18.05 21.35 5.82
CA ILE A 844 -19.26 21.94 6.39
C ILE A 844 -19.74 21.09 7.58
N GLU A 845 -19.83 21.69 8.76
CA GLU A 845 -20.52 21.11 9.92
C GLU A 845 -21.99 21.55 9.90
N MET A 846 -22.92 20.65 10.24
CA MET A 846 -24.35 20.96 10.34
C MET A 846 -25.01 20.25 11.53
N MET A 847 -26.12 20.83 12.01
CA MET A 847 -26.89 20.37 13.16
C MET A 847 -28.39 20.52 12.89
N ASP A 848 -29.17 19.50 13.21
CA ASP A 848 -30.64 19.56 13.13
C ASP A 848 -31.25 20.06 14.46
N ASP A 849 -32.54 20.42 14.44
CA ASP A 849 -33.25 20.89 15.63
C ASP A 849 -33.54 19.75 16.66
N ALA A 850 -33.25 18.49 16.31
CA ALA A 850 -33.30 17.34 17.22
C ALA A 850 -31.95 17.03 17.89
N GLY A 851 -30.86 17.74 17.55
CA GLY A 851 -29.53 17.58 18.13
C GLY A 851 -28.62 16.57 17.41
N ASN A 852 -28.96 16.14 16.19
CA ASN A 852 -28.07 15.32 15.37
C ASN A 852 -27.10 16.18 14.56
N GLY A 853 -25.81 15.92 14.72
CA GLY A 853 -24.75 16.56 13.95
C GLY A 853 -24.21 15.71 12.80
N ARG A 854 -23.71 16.38 11.75
CA ARG A 854 -22.93 15.77 10.66
C ARG A 854 -21.83 16.72 10.15
N ILE A 855 -20.80 16.11 9.57
CA ILE A 855 -19.85 16.75 8.65
C ILE A 855 -20.25 16.38 7.21
N TYR A 856 -20.09 17.33 6.29
CA TYR A 856 -20.15 17.13 4.85
C TYR A 856 -18.87 17.71 4.21
N PRO A 857 -18.19 17.01 3.28
CA PRO A 857 -18.54 15.69 2.74
C PRO A 857 -18.44 14.52 3.75
N ASP A 858 -19.17 13.42 3.51
CA ASP A 858 -19.15 12.26 4.41
C ASP A 858 -17.93 11.37 4.11
N LEU A 859 -17.05 11.19 5.10
CA LEU A 859 -15.82 10.41 4.97
C LEU A 859 -16.01 8.93 4.61
N ASN A 860 -17.22 8.38 4.85
CA ASN A 860 -17.55 7.01 4.46
C ASN A 860 -17.74 6.88 2.95
N GLU A 861 -18.22 7.95 2.29
CA GLU A 861 -18.53 7.97 0.86
C GLU A 861 -17.38 8.59 0.04
N GLU A 862 -16.94 9.79 0.40
CA GLU A 862 -16.00 10.62 -0.37
C GLU A 862 -14.93 11.30 0.53
N THR A 863 -14.11 12.19 -0.03
CA THR A 863 -13.06 12.91 0.74
C THR A 863 -13.70 13.98 1.64
N PRO A 864 -13.48 13.99 2.97
CA PRO A 864 -14.23 14.84 3.92
C PRO A 864 -13.79 16.31 3.97
N TYR A 865 -13.29 16.83 2.85
CA TYR A 865 -12.96 18.22 2.63
C TYR A 865 -12.85 18.49 1.13
N ILE A 866 -13.04 19.75 0.75
CA ILE A 866 -12.97 20.23 -0.62
C ILE A 866 -11.75 21.15 -0.75
N ILE A 867 -10.92 20.89 -1.75
CA ILE A 867 -9.74 21.71 -2.08
C ILE A 867 -10.16 22.82 -3.04
N VAL A 868 -9.67 24.03 -2.78
CA VAL A 868 -9.87 25.22 -3.60
C VAL A 868 -8.51 25.61 -4.19
N LYS A 869 -8.27 25.24 -5.45
CA LYS A 869 -7.05 25.65 -6.17
C LYS A 869 -7.08 27.15 -6.42
N LEU A 870 -6.11 27.90 -5.90
CA LEU A 870 -6.08 29.34 -6.13
C LEU A 870 -5.48 29.67 -7.51
N ILE A 871 -6.21 30.49 -8.26
CA ILE A 871 -5.75 31.01 -9.56
C ILE A 871 -4.78 32.15 -9.29
N ARG A 872 -3.53 31.99 -9.73
CA ARG A 872 -2.35 32.79 -9.39
C ARG A 872 -1.75 33.47 -10.62
#